data_AF-A0A497RRM2-F1
#
_entry.id   AF-A0A497RRM2-F1
#
_cell.length_a   1.000
_cell.length_b   1.000
_cell.length_c   1.000
_cell.angle_alpha   90.00
_cell.angle_beta   90.00
_cell.angle_gamma   90.00
#
_symmetry.space_group_name_H-M   'P 1'
#
loop_
_entity.id
_entity.type
_entity.pdbx_description
1 polymer ?
#
loop_
_entity_poly.entity_id
_entity_poly.type
_entity_poly.pdbx_seq_one_letter_code
_entity_poly.pdbx_strand_id
1 'polypeptide(L)'
;MKRIIISTLVTILIFALLNNVSGIIVSPKNYIIRSPGVNVTFKGHARFGTPCFSPPYYLYEWFLNDTPIGTGDELIKDSMNFSLGKYTLTLNVTDCMNRTATDSMEIYVVDPLIARIVNIEADGISLYDLDCVGSACNLTACNPPGERSETDHYEIDKLYFYNRSLSPAGNILYLTFDSSFLYEITDPGVKVIFPNKCVNCYPPGFFTLVLDENTGDYYFLIGEDDFIGGLGSVPAPFCKNVCNAFMEDFIPIVSDILICGATTISPPRRVGTASSGYTEVLAINENTNERIYFIFADDMSKFLEGRWRYRGLEVRSGIAELTIQDLCVIHEPKTYPVEKCLLNFTGTASGGLPPYSVKWISSGDGVIDEFKIFEDSGEYNLLTTPPMVPPLSEGIHNITFEVEDKLGLNSRDVWHNVKIPWCCAIRTPCEEYWPGRQGPLVITGNEISYSCDIYEVCRPELWKRAREAIYCCKNNCTKECHDQCEDVLMESELDTIPGITTSDELKKCAGLYIIYGFGPAEKFMTDYFWPEICCAGMSYCLKGGECCIQDMDTCSCSWHAYNREAQSLPCTGYVSVSSVGWRSDVAMNKNTCRFADLPTYASMEVINTGTCCDYANSVATMLRIVGYKPDEVYANTGPGHCYNLVKFPQSPKWNIIETTGNWDTPYTPFGISGYPGYPYCSYFNCRNDAGTFPCPSNSEVWGC
;
A
#
# COMPACT_ATOMS: atom_id res chain seq x y z
N MET A 1 -42.66 5.22 -68.88
CA MET A 1 -43.62 5.19 -67.75
C MET A 1 -42.97 4.91 -66.38
N LYS A 2 -42.16 3.85 -66.19
CA LYS A 2 -41.52 3.55 -64.89
C LYS A 2 -40.64 4.67 -64.29
N ARG A 3 -39.86 5.43 -65.10
CA ARG A 3 -39.04 6.56 -64.61
C ARG A 3 -39.83 7.81 -64.19
N ILE A 4 -40.98 8.06 -64.81
CA ILE A 4 -41.84 9.21 -64.46
C ILE A 4 -42.57 8.91 -63.16
N ILE A 5 -43.07 7.69 -62.98
CA ILE A 5 -43.71 7.25 -61.74
C ILE A 5 -42.73 7.31 -60.55
N ILE A 6 -41.46 6.89 -60.73
CA ILE A 6 -40.43 7.00 -59.68
C ILE A 6 -40.10 8.47 -59.37
N SER A 7 -39.96 9.33 -60.39
CA SER A 7 -39.70 10.77 -60.18
C SER A 7 -40.85 11.45 -59.44
N THR A 8 -42.10 11.19 -59.84
CA THR A 8 -43.27 11.78 -59.17
C THR A 8 -43.49 11.22 -57.76
N LEU A 9 -43.26 9.92 -57.53
CA LEU A 9 -43.29 9.33 -56.18
C LEU A 9 -42.17 9.87 -55.28
N VAL A 10 -40.95 10.06 -55.80
CA VAL A 10 -39.83 10.65 -55.06
C VAL A 10 -40.10 12.13 -54.76
N THR A 11 -40.69 12.87 -55.70
CA THR A 11 -41.05 14.29 -55.48
C THR A 11 -42.21 14.43 -54.49
N ILE A 12 -43.21 13.53 -54.54
CA ILE A 12 -44.32 13.47 -53.57
C ILE A 12 -43.80 13.01 -52.19
N LEU A 13 -42.89 12.05 -52.12
CA LEU A 13 -42.24 11.66 -50.84
C LEU A 13 -41.42 12.81 -50.27
N ILE A 14 -40.65 13.54 -51.09
CA ILE A 14 -39.83 14.68 -50.64
C ILE A 14 -40.73 15.85 -50.21
N PHE A 15 -41.82 16.14 -50.92
CA PHE A 15 -42.81 17.14 -50.48
C PHE A 15 -43.58 16.70 -49.23
N ALA A 16 -43.83 15.40 -49.04
CA ALA A 16 -44.43 14.87 -47.81
C ALA A 16 -43.45 14.92 -46.62
N LEU A 17 -42.16 14.68 -46.85
CA LEU A 17 -41.09 14.75 -45.84
C LEU A 17 -40.75 16.19 -45.44
N LEU A 18 -40.83 17.17 -46.35
CA LEU A 18 -40.61 18.60 -46.07
C LEU A 18 -41.83 19.28 -45.42
N ASN A 19 -43.01 18.66 -45.47
CA ASN A 19 -44.25 19.19 -44.89
C ASN A 19 -44.53 18.71 -43.47
N ASN A 20 -43.79 17.76 -42.94
CA ASN A 20 -43.95 17.34 -41.55
C ASN A 20 -43.04 18.19 -40.68
N VAL A 21 -43.61 18.84 -39.66
CA VAL A 21 -42.85 19.54 -38.63
C VAL A 21 -41.90 18.55 -37.95
N SER A 22 -40.75 19.04 -37.49
CA SER A 22 -39.78 18.30 -36.68
C SER A 22 -39.40 19.19 -35.50
N GLY A 23 -39.42 18.63 -34.30
CA GLY A 23 -38.85 19.22 -33.09
C GLY A 23 -37.72 18.33 -32.60
N ILE A 24 -36.62 18.92 -32.12
CA ILE A 24 -35.50 18.19 -31.54
C ILE A 24 -35.04 18.92 -30.28
N ILE A 25 -34.75 18.16 -29.22
CA ILE A 25 -34.10 18.65 -28.01
C ILE A 25 -32.61 18.82 -28.31
N VAL A 26 -32.13 20.06 -28.26
CA VAL A 26 -30.75 20.43 -28.59
C VAL A 26 -29.86 20.38 -27.35
N SER A 27 -30.42 20.74 -26.19
CA SER A 27 -29.73 20.72 -24.91
C SER A 27 -30.73 20.53 -23.78
N PRO A 28 -30.36 19.77 -22.73
CA PRO A 28 -29.13 18.97 -22.60
C PRO A 28 -29.20 17.67 -23.43
N LYS A 29 -28.04 17.10 -23.79
CA LYS A 29 -27.96 15.75 -24.39
C LYS A 29 -27.53 14.77 -23.30
N ASN A 30 -28.42 13.88 -22.88
CA ASN A 30 -28.25 12.99 -21.71
C ASN A 30 -27.95 13.76 -20.42
N TYR A 31 -28.95 13.92 -19.56
CA TYR A 31 -28.84 14.86 -18.44
C TYR A 31 -29.07 14.23 -17.08
N ILE A 32 -28.13 14.49 -16.18
CA ILE A 32 -28.17 14.10 -14.77
C ILE A 32 -28.24 15.38 -13.95
N ILE A 33 -29.28 15.49 -13.12
CA ILE A 33 -29.46 16.58 -12.16
C ILE A 33 -28.91 16.09 -10.82
N ARG A 34 -27.84 16.75 -10.35
CA ARG A 34 -27.05 16.30 -9.19
C ARG A 34 -27.63 16.73 -7.83
N SER A 35 -28.72 17.50 -7.82
CA SER A 35 -29.42 17.87 -6.58
C SER A 35 -30.77 18.56 -6.89
N PRO A 36 -31.78 18.41 -6.01
CA PRO A 36 -32.99 19.22 -6.07
C PRO A 36 -32.64 20.71 -5.96
N GLY A 37 -33.23 21.55 -6.81
CA GLY A 37 -33.07 23.02 -6.71
C GLY A 37 -32.03 23.66 -7.63
N VAL A 38 -31.31 22.92 -8.48
CA VAL A 38 -30.42 23.50 -9.51
C VAL A 38 -31.23 24.02 -10.70
N ASN A 39 -30.85 25.18 -11.23
CA ASN A 39 -31.47 25.74 -12.43
C ASN A 39 -31.07 24.93 -13.67
N VAL A 40 -32.07 24.49 -14.42
CA VAL A 40 -31.88 23.73 -15.66
C VAL A 40 -32.45 24.50 -16.83
N THR A 41 -31.69 24.55 -17.92
CA THR A 41 -32.11 25.16 -19.18
C THR A 41 -32.30 24.09 -20.25
N PHE A 42 -33.54 23.96 -20.72
CA PHE A 42 -33.89 23.11 -21.86
C PHE A 42 -33.94 23.95 -23.14
N LYS A 43 -33.35 23.45 -24.22
CA LYS A 43 -33.38 24.11 -25.54
C LYS A 43 -33.93 23.16 -26.59
N GLY A 44 -35.00 23.60 -27.24
CA GLY A 44 -35.68 22.90 -28.31
C GLY A 44 -35.42 23.60 -29.63
N HIS A 45 -35.46 22.86 -30.73
CA HIS A 45 -35.32 23.43 -32.05
C HIS A 45 -36.31 22.81 -33.02
N ALA A 46 -37.16 23.65 -33.59
CA ALA A 46 -38.13 23.27 -34.61
C ALA A 46 -37.58 23.49 -36.04
N ARG A 47 -37.88 22.59 -36.96
CA ARG A 47 -37.63 22.70 -38.40
C ARG A 47 -38.79 22.11 -39.20
N PHE A 48 -38.90 22.52 -40.46
CA PHE A 48 -39.92 22.06 -41.42
C PHE A 48 -41.36 22.43 -41.02
N GLY A 49 -42.35 22.10 -41.85
CA GLY A 49 -43.75 22.51 -41.64
C GLY A 49 -44.02 23.97 -42.01
N THR A 50 -45.13 24.54 -41.52
CA THR A 50 -45.58 25.90 -41.82
C THR A 50 -45.29 26.83 -40.63
N PRO A 51 -44.27 27.70 -40.72
CA PRO A 51 -43.95 28.62 -39.64
C PRO A 51 -45.05 29.67 -39.47
N CYS A 52 -45.21 30.16 -38.24
CA CYS A 52 -46.11 31.24 -37.90
C CYS A 52 -45.62 32.59 -38.43
N PHE A 53 -46.51 33.60 -38.47
CA PHE A 53 -46.19 34.90 -39.07
C PHE A 53 -45.29 35.80 -38.18
N SER A 54 -45.11 35.45 -36.90
CA SER A 54 -44.27 36.17 -35.96
C SER A 54 -43.54 35.21 -35.00
N PRO A 55 -42.35 35.58 -34.48
CA PRO A 55 -41.67 34.80 -33.44
C PRO A 55 -42.51 34.61 -32.15
N PRO A 56 -42.41 33.46 -31.46
CA PRO A 56 -41.72 32.24 -31.91
C PRO A 56 -42.47 31.61 -33.11
N TYR A 57 -41.73 31.28 -34.17
CA TYR A 57 -42.31 30.81 -35.44
C TYR A 57 -42.95 29.40 -35.36
N TYR A 58 -42.88 28.76 -34.21
CA TYR A 58 -43.51 27.50 -33.85
C TYR A 58 -43.97 27.59 -32.40
N LEU A 59 -45.00 26.83 -32.04
CA LEU A 59 -45.41 26.68 -30.65
C LEU A 59 -44.58 25.54 -30.02
N TYR A 60 -43.96 25.81 -28.87
CA TYR A 60 -43.16 24.84 -28.12
C TYR A 60 -43.84 24.58 -26.78
N GLU A 61 -44.06 23.30 -26.47
CA GLU A 61 -44.61 22.84 -25.21
C GLU A 61 -43.68 21.77 -24.62
N TRP A 62 -43.29 21.94 -23.36
CA TRP A 62 -42.43 21.01 -22.65
C TRP A 62 -43.25 20.25 -21.61
N PHE A 63 -43.05 18.93 -21.58
CA PHE A 63 -43.66 18.03 -20.63
C PHE A 63 -42.58 17.26 -19.87
N LEU A 64 -42.89 16.96 -18.62
CA LEU A 64 -42.11 16.04 -17.80
C LEU A 64 -43.04 14.98 -17.22
N ASN A 65 -42.79 13.71 -17.55
CA ASN A 65 -43.71 12.60 -17.25
C ASN A 65 -45.16 12.97 -17.59
N ASP A 66 -45.37 13.47 -18.82
CA ASP A 66 -46.65 13.92 -19.36
C ASP A 66 -47.31 15.13 -18.66
N THR A 67 -46.64 15.75 -17.68
CA THR A 67 -47.10 16.97 -17.02
C THR A 67 -46.49 18.21 -17.68
N PRO A 68 -47.28 19.20 -18.13
CA PRO A 68 -46.74 20.40 -18.77
C PRO A 68 -45.92 21.25 -17.79
N ILE A 69 -44.70 21.62 -18.17
CA ILE A 69 -43.75 22.36 -17.32
C ILE A 69 -43.42 23.77 -17.83
N GLY A 70 -43.72 24.07 -19.09
CA GLY A 70 -43.53 25.39 -19.68
C GLY A 70 -43.63 25.41 -21.20
N THR A 71 -43.44 26.60 -21.77
CA THR A 71 -43.51 26.88 -23.21
C THR A 71 -42.31 27.73 -23.65
N GLY A 72 -41.94 27.67 -24.93
CA GLY A 72 -40.82 28.42 -25.51
C GLY A 72 -39.72 27.51 -26.07
N ASP A 73 -38.91 28.04 -26.99
CA ASP A 73 -37.76 27.34 -27.57
C ASP A 73 -36.59 27.19 -26.58
N GLU A 74 -36.54 28.07 -25.58
CA GLU A 74 -35.70 27.94 -24.39
C GLU A 74 -36.56 28.00 -23.12
N LEU A 75 -36.44 26.98 -22.27
CA LEU A 75 -37.13 26.89 -20.99
C LEU A 75 -36.09 26.86 -19.86
N ILE A 76 -36.01 27.97 -19.11
CA ILE A 76 -35.29 28.02 -17.84
C ILE A 76 -36.28 27.68 -16.74
N LYS A 77 -35.99 26.66 -15.94
CA LYS A 77 -36.79 26.36 -14.75
C LYS A 77 -35.95 26.59 -13.50
N ASP A 78 -36.34 27.60 -12.74
CA ASP A 78 -35.78 27.86 -11.42
C ASP A 78 -36.20 26.77 -10.44
N SER A 79 -35.22 26.19 -9.75
CA SER A 79 -35.40 25.22 -8.66
C SER A 79 -36.51 24.19 -8.91
N MET A 80 -36.32 23.29 -9.87
CA MET A 80 -37.21 22.12 -9.94
C MET A 80 -36.99 21.27 -8.68
N ASN A 81 -38.00 21.22 -7.81
CA ASN A 81 -38.09 20.27 -6.70
C ASN A 81 -38.43 18.88 -7.28
N PHE A 82 -37.49 18.33 -8.03
CA PHE A 82 -37.60 16.94 -8.43
C PHE A 82 -37.36 16.04 -7.24
N SER A 83 -38.26 15.09 -7.01
CA SER A 83 -37.92 13.91 -6.24
C SER A 83 -36.84 13.12 -6.98
N LEU A 84 -36.06 12.34 -6.25
CA LEU A 84 -35.12 11.40 -6.84
C LEU A 84 -35.85 10.46 -7.80
N GLY A 85 -35.22 10.13 -8.93
CA GLY A 85 -35.75 9.18 -9.89
C GLY A 85 -35.57 9.56 -11.35
N LYS A 86 -36.19 8.74 -12.20
CA LYS A 86 -36.16 8.86 -13.65
C LYS A 86 -37.34 9.66 -14.15
N TYR A 87 -37.08 10.59 -15.06
CA TYR A 87 -38.08 11.41 -15.73
C TYR A 87 -37.92 11.33 -17.24
N THR A 88 -39.04 11.43 -17.95
CA THR A 88 -39.08 11.58 -19.41
C THR A 88 -39.40 13.04 -19.72
N LEU A 89 -38.43 13.76 -20.26
CA LEU A 89 -38.64 15.09 -20.81
C LEU A 89 -39.12 14.95 -22.25
N THR A 90 -40.25 15.57 -22.55
CA THR A 90 -40.85 15.54 -23.89
C THR A 90 -41.01 16.97 -24.39
N LEU A 91 -40.50 17.24 -25.59
CA LEU A 91 -40.74 18.46 -26.33
C LEU A 91 -41.80 18.19 -27.39
N ASN A 92 -42.90 18.93 -27.35
CA ASN A 92 -43.89 18.98 -28.42
C ASN A 92 -43.77 20.31 -29.18
N VAL A 93 -43.69 20.24 -30.50
CA VAL A 93 -43.61 21.39 -31.38
C VAL A 93 -44.81 21.38 -32.32
N THR A 94 -45.57 22.47 -32.34
CA THR A 94 -46.72 22.65 -33.24
C THR A 94 -46.45 23.77 -34.25
N ASP A 95 -46.72 23.50 -35.52
CA ASP A 95 -46.65 24.51 -36.58
C ASP A 95 -47.98 25.28 -36.74
N CYS A 96 -48.02 26.33 -37.58
CA CYS A 96 -49.20 27.17 -37.72
C CYS A 96 -50.37 26.52 -38.49
N MET A 97 -50.21 25.27 -38.94
CA MET A 97 -51.26 24.45 -39.53
C MET A 97 -51.70 23.32 -38.57
N ASN A 98 -51.37 23.43 -37.28
CA ASN A 98 -51.67 22.45 -36.24
C ASN A 98 -51.04 21.07 -36.45
N ARG A 99 -49.93 20.96 -37.21
CA ARG A 99 -49.15 19.73 -37.27
C ARG A 99 -48.17 19.70 -36.11
N THR A 100 -48.00 18.54 -35.48
CA THR A 100 -47.16 18.36 -34.29
C THR A 100 -45.96 17.45 -34.56
N ALA A 101 -44.87 17.69 -33.84
CA ALA A 101 -43.72 16.80 -33.74
C ALA A 101 -43.27 16.69 -32.30
N THR A 102 -42.76 15.51 -31.95
CA THR A 102 -42.35 15.21 -30.58
C THR A 102 -40.94 14.67 -30.57
N ASP A 103 -40.14 15.12 -29.60
CA ASP A 103 -38.86 14.53 -29.24
C ASP A 103 -38.80 14.32 -27.74
N SER A 104 -38.10 13.29 -27.29
CA SER A 104 -38.06 12.91 -25.88
C SER A 104 -36.69 12.43 -25.44
N MET A 105 -36.32 12.74 -24.21
CA MET A 105 -35.09 12.24 -23.59
C MET A 105 -35.32 11.83 -22.13
N GLU A 106 -34.43 11.01 -21.61
CA GLU A 106 -34.41 10.64 -20.20
C GLU A 106 -33.58 11.65 -19.39
N ILE A 107 -34.12 12.00 -18.22
CA ILE A 107 -33.44 12.79 -17.19
C ILE A 107 -33.39 11.96 -15.92
N TYR A 108 -32.22 11.92 -15.28
CA TYR A 108 -32.05 11.28 -13.98
C TYR A 108 -31.82 12.36 -12.92
N VAL A 109 -32.60 12.32 -11.85
CA VAL A 109 -32.37 13.14 -10.66
C VAL A 109 -31.89 12.21 -9.58
N VAL A 110 -30.63 12.37 -9.21
CA VAL A 110 -29.92 11.46 -8.30
C VAL A 110 -29.25 12.30 -7.24
N ASP A 111 -29.06 11.72 -6.06
CA ASP A 111 -28.19 12.34 -5.07
C ASP A 111 -26.75 12.34 -5.59
N PRO A 112 -25.90 13.29 -5.16
CA PRO A 112 -24.48 13.25 -5.48
C PRO A 112 -23.89 11.89 -5.07
N LEU A 113 -23.08 11.29 -5.96
CA LEU A 113 -22.35 10.08 -5.62
C LEU A 113 -21.26 10.41 -4.60
N ILE A 114 -21.27 9.69 -3.47
CA ILE A 114 -20.36 9.85 -2.36
C ILE A 114 -19.66 8.52 -2.11
N ALA A 115 -18.34 8.52 -2.20
CA ALA A 115 -17.46 7.49 -1.68
C ALA A 115 -16.90 7.96 -0.33
N ARG A 116 -16.85 7.08 0.67
CA ARG A 116 -16.23 7.37 1.98
C ARG A 116 -15.51 6.16 2.53
N ILE A 117 -14.32 6.36 3.06
CA ILE A 117 -13.65 5.40 3.92
C ILE A 117 -14.20 5.61 5.34
N VAL A 118 -14.77 4.55 5.91
CA VAL A 118 -15.46 4.57 7.21
C VAL A 118 -14.56 4.07 8.32
N ASN A 119 -13.67 3.12 8.02
CA ASN A 119 -12.81 2.51 9.02
C ASN A 119 -11.51 1.96 8.42
N ILE A 120 -10.44 2.04 9.21
CA ILE A 120 -9.24 1.19 9.09
C ILE A 120 -9.09 0.52 10.45
N GLU A 121 -9.48 -0.76 10.51
CA GLU A 121 -9.23 -1.59 11.67
C GLU A 121 -7.94 -2.38 11.45
N ALA A 122 -7.00 -2.23 12.38
CA ALA A 122 -5.79 -3.04 12.46
C ALA A 122 -5.70 -3.60 13.89
N ASP A 123 -5.89 -4.90 14.05
CA ASP A 123 -5.85 -5.53 15.38
C ASP A 123 -4.45 -5.36 16.00
N GLY A 124 -4.30 -4.43 16.94
CA GLY A 124 -3.03 -4.16 17.64
C GLY A 124 -2.33 -2.85 17.28
N ILE A 125 -2.93 -2.00 16.44
CA ILE A 125 -2.50 -0.60 16.26
C ILE A 125 -3.48 0.29 17.00
N SER A 126 -3.03 0.98 18.05
CA SER A 126 -3.65 2.25 18.43
C SER A 126 -3.42 3.20 17.27
N LEU A 127 -4.52 3.70 16.69
CA LEU A 127 -4.57 4.68 15.60
C LEU A 127 -3.38 5.65 15.65
N TYR A 128 -2.48 5.55 14.67
CA TYR A 128 -1.69 6.71 14.26
C TYR A 128 -2.63 7.56 13.40
N ASP A 129 -3.36 8.47 14.05
CA ASP A 129 -3.91 9.63 13.39
C ASP A 129 -2.79 10.70 13.39
N LEU A 130 -1.85 10.56 12.46
CA LEU A 130 -0.75 11.49 12.23
C LEU A 130 -0.26 11.31 10.78
N ASP A 131 -0.81 12.08 9.85
CA ASP A 131 -0.06 13.21 9.31
C ASP A 131 -0.74 13.80 8.08
N CYS A 132 -0.86 15.11 8.20
CA CYS A 132 -1.21 16.03 7.15
C CYS A 132 -0.05 16.10 6.19
N VAL A 133 -0.27 15.60 4.99
CA VAL A 133 0.59 15.89 3.85
C VAL A 133 -0.24 16.66 2.84
N GLY A 134 -0.52 17.91 3.20
CA GLY A 134 -0.70 18.97 2.22
C GLY A 134 0.68 19.34 1.68
N SER A 135 0.99 18.87 0.48
CA SER A 135 1.89 19.51 -0.51
C SER A 135 3.03 20.42 0.00
N ALA A 136 4.27 19.96 -0.25
CA ALA A 136 5.53 20.71 -0.35
C ALA A 136 6.30 21.03 0.94
N CYS A 137 7.38 20.27 1.16
CA CYS A 137 8.62 20.78 1.76
C CYS A 137 9.83 20.23 1.01
N ASN A 138 9.97 20.62 -0.26
CA ASN A 138 11.31 20.85 -0.80
C ASN A 138 11.65 22.31 -0.46
N LEU A 139 12.24 22.54 0.71
CA LEU A 139 12.79 23.86 1.05
C LEU A 139 14.24 23.93 0.58
N THR A 140 14.40 24.43 -0.64
CA THR A 140 15.66 24.98 -1.13
C THR A 140 15.96 26.25 -0.33
N ALA A 141 16.92 26.21 0.60
CA ALA A 141 17.42 27.45 1.19
C ALA A 141 18.17 28.26 0.13
N CYS A 142 17.86 29.55 0.03
CA CYS A 142 18.58 30.51 -0.78
C CYS A 142 20.07 30.55 -0.36
N ASN A 143 20.95 30.12 -1.26
CA ASN A 143 22.37 30.48 -1.22
C ASN A 143 22.49 32.03 -1.19
N PRO A 144 23.20 32.63 -0.22
CA PRO A 144 23.94 33.85 -0.52
C PRO A 144 25.13 33.46 -1.41
N PRO A 145 25.46 34.26 -2.44
CA PRO A 145 26.61 33.97 -3.30
C PRO A 145 27.90 34.23 -2.51
N GLY A 146 28.58 33.17 -2.11
CA GLY A 146 29.89 33.26 -1.47
C GLY A 146 30.42 31.89 -1.04
N GLU A 147 31.43 31.41 -1.76
CA GLU A 147 32.23 30.20 -1.52
C GLU A 147 32.50 29.83 -0.02
N ARG A 148 32.07 28.63 0.43
CA ARG A 148 32.91 27.47 0.89
C ARG A 148 32.24 26.54 1.93
N SER A 149 32.41 25.22 1.68
CA SER A 149 32.65 24.10 2.62
C SER A 149 31.50 23.40 3.37
N GLU A 150 31.57 22.06 3.38
CA GLU A 150 30.77 21.08 4.14
C GLU A 150 30.74 21.37 5.65
N THR A 151 29.57 21.15 6.29
CA THR A 151 29.20 21.37 7.71
C THR A 151 29.16 22.82 8.19
N ASP A 152 27.95 23.43 8.22
CA ASP A 152 27.71 24.73 8.85
C ASP A 152 27.64 24.58 10.38
N HIS A 153 28.76 24.81 11.06
CA HIS A 153 28.83 24.99 12.51
C HIS A 153 28.74 26.49 12.85
N TYR A 154 27.74 26.90 13.64
CA TYR A 154 27.69 28.26 14.21
C TYR A 154 28.15 28.20 15.68
N GLU A 155 29.37 28.68 15.94
CA GLU A 155 29.95 28.80 17.28
C GLU A 155 29.68 30.22 17.82
N ILE A 156 28.85 30.34 18.87
CA ILE A 156 28.74 31.56 19.68
C ILE A 156 29.33 31.22 21.04
N ASP A 157 30.23 32.07 21.55
CA ASP A 157 30.96 31.90 22.82
C ASP A 157 30.22 31.04 23.87
N LYS A 158 30.70 29.81 24.01
CA LYS A 158 30.55 28.84 25.11
C LYS A 158 29.20 28.29 25.59
N LEU A 159 28.00 28.67 25.11
CA LEU A 159 26.77 28.19 25.79
C LEU A 159 25.57 27.69 24.97
N TYR A 160 25.47 27.79 23.63
CA TYR A 160 24.27 27.33 22.90
C TYR A 160 24.59 26.89 21.45
N PHE A 161 24.08 25.72 20.98
CA PHE A 161 24.33 25.17 19.63
C PHE A 161 23.04 24.62 18.97
N TYR A 162 22.72 24.99 17.73
CA TYR A 162 21.74 24.30 16.86
C TYR A 162 22.48 23.66 15.69
N ASN A 163 22.31 22.35 15.44
CA ASN A 163 23.01 21.65 14.34
C ASN A 163 22.02 20.86 13.48
N ARG A 164 21.90 21.23 12.20
CA ARG A 164 21.13 20.50 11.19
C ARG A 164 22.02 19.43 10.55
N SER A 165 21.89 18.17 11.00
CA SER A 165 22.59 17.05 10.35
C SER A 165 21.82 16.54 9.14
N LEU A 166 22.48 16.46 7.97
CA LEU A 166 21.97 15.82 6.75
C LEU A 166 22.17 14.29 6.75
N SER A 167 22.36 13.66 7.92
CA SER A 167 22.56 12.22 8.01
C SER A 167 21.23 11.45 7.94
N PRO A 168 21.24 10.14 7.61
CA PRO A 168 20.04 9.29 7.54
C PRO A 168 19.27 9.13 8.87
N ALA A 169 19.75 9.70 9.98
CA ALA A 169 19.19 9.58 11.32
C ALA A 169 18.17 10.69 11.72
N GLY A 170 17.73 11.53 10.77
CA GLY A 170 16.71 12.56 11.01
C GLY A 170 17.24 13.89 11.57
N ASN A 171 16.37 14.91 11.62
CA ASN A 171 16.70 16.22 12.20
C ASN A 171 16.85 16.09 13.73
N ILE A 172 17.97 16.59 14.28
CA ILE A 172 18.27 16.55 15.71
C ILE A 172 18.46 17.97 16.24
N LEU A 173 17.68 18.35 17.26
CA LEU A 173 17.82 19.58 18.01
C LEU A 173 18.65 19.31 19.28
N TYR A 174 19.84 19.90 19.37
CA TYR A 174 20.60 19.98 20.61
C TYR A 174 20.37 21.36 21.24
N LEU A 175 20.21 21.43 22.57
CA LEU A 175 20.18 22.68 23.31
C LEU A 175 20.97 22.54 24.60
N THR A 176 21.97 23.39 24.78
CA THR A 176 22.66 23.55 26.06
C THR A 176 21.96 24.67 26.84
N PHE A 177 21.87 24.61 28.17
CA PHE A 177 21.22 25.65 28.98
C PHE A 177 21.91 25.84 30.33
N ASP A 178 21.88 27.07 30.85
CA ASP A 178 22.51 27.46 32.11
C ASP A 178 21.45 27.85 33.15
N SER A 179 20.97 26.84 33.88
CA SER A 179 19.96 26.89 34.95
C SER A 179 18.48 27.02 34.52
N SER A 180 17.74 25.90 34.57
CA SER A 180 16.28 25.86 34.33
C SER A 180 15.51 25.22 35.50
N PHE A 181 14.29 25.68 35.78
CA PHE A 181 13.40 25.11 36.80
C PHE A 181 12.71 23.83 36.30
N LEU A 182 13.03 22.69 36.93
CA LEU A 182 12.48 21.39 36.53
C LEU A 182 11.22 21.03 37.31
N TYR A 183 10.29 20.34 36.64
CA TYR A 183 8.97 19.99 37.16
C TYR A 183 8.46 18.65 36.63
N GLU A 184 7.50 18.07 37.34
CA GLU A 184 6.72 16.90 36.93
C GLU A 184 5.24 17.26 37.00
N ILE A 185 4.50 17.08 35.89
CA ILE A 185 3.05 17.27 35.88
C ILE A 185 2.38 16.06 36.51
N THR A 186 1.51 16.32 37.48
CA THR A 186 0.81 15.30 38.29
C THR A 186 -0.71 15.42 38.21
N ASP A 187 -1.19 16.31 37.33
CA ASP A 187 -2.61 16.57 37.15
C ASP A 187 -3.25 15.43 36.36
N PRO A 188 -4.28 14.75 36.90
CA PRO A 188 -4.90 13.62 36.23
C PRO A 188 -5.68 14.00 34.96
N GLY A 189 -5.99 15.28 34.75
CA GLY A 189 -6.61 15.77 33.52
C GLY A 189 -5.62 16.14 32.42
N VAL A 190 -4.32 15.87 32.62
CA VAL A 190 -3.25 16.21 31.68
C VAL A 190 -2.46 14.97 31.34
N LYS A 191 -2.43 14.63 30.06
CA LYS A 191 -1.68 13.50 29.53
C LYS A 191 -0.30 13.96 29.08
N VAL A 192 0.75 13.45 29.71
CA VAL A 192 2.14 13.67 29.25
C VAL A 192 2.41 12.73 28.08
N ILE A 193 2.61 13.30 26.89
CA ILE A 193 2.83 12.57 25.63
C ILE A 193 4.31 12.32 25.43
N PHE A 194 5.13 13.38 25.55
CA PHE A 194 6.58 13.29 25.50
C PHE A 194 7.11 13.62 26.90
N PRO A 195 7.67 12.62 27.62
CA PRO A 195 8.22 12.86 28.93
C PRO A 195 9.54 13.62 28.82
N ASN A 196 9.87 14.26 29.93
CA ASN A 196 11.03 15.11 30.03
C ASN A 196 12.34 14.36 29.75
N LYS A 197 13.09 14.72 28.69
CA LYS A 197 14.35 14.05 28.30
C LYS A 197 15.51 15.05 28.25
N CYS A 198 16.55 14.81 29.04
CA CYS A 198 17.84 15.50 28.97
C CYS A 198 18.96 14.45 29.08
N VAL A 199 19.98 14.52 28.22
CA VAL A 199 21.00 13.48 28.06
C VAL A 199 22.02 13.49 29.22
N ASN A 200 22.25 14.64 29.87
CA ASN A 200 23.25 14.80 30.94
C ASN A 200 22.76 15.61 32.16
N CYS A 201 21.45 15.73 32.37
CA CYS A 201 20.88 16.36 33.57
C CYS A 201 20.42 15.28 34.56
N TYR A 202 20.76 15.42 35.83
CA TYR A 202 20.16 14.60 36.89
C TYR A 202 19.46 15.53 37.89
N PRO A 203 18.12 15.54 38.00
CA PRO A 203 17.12 14.74 37.27
C PRO A 203 16.68 15.35 35.89
N PRO A 204 15.92 14.63 35.02
CA PRO A 204 15.58 15.06 33.66
C PRO A 204 14.56 16.22 33.60
N GLY A 205 14.65 17.14 32.61
CA GLY A 205 14.17 18.52 32.82
C GLY A 205 13.66 19.49 31.72
N PHE A 206 14.07 19.44 30.45
CA PHE A 206 13.95 20.61 29.57
C PHE A 206 12.76 20.70 28.58
N PHE A 207 12.30 19.57 28.01
CA PHE A 207 11.23 19.54 26.99
C PHE A 207 10.08 18.66 27.46
N THR A 208 8.84 19.16 27.46
CA THR A 208 7.67 18.37 27.82
C THR A 208 6.52 18.65 26.86
N LEU A 209 5.98 17.61 26.22
CA LEU A 209 4.74 17.72 25.44
C LEU A 209 3.58 17.12 26.23
N VAL A 210 2.50 17.87 26.37
CA VAL A 210 1.29 17.43 27.05
C VAL A 210 0.02 17.75 26.25
N LEU A 211 -1.02 16.98 26.51
CA LEU A 211 -2.39 17.23 26.08
C LEU A 211 -3.25 17.53 27.32
N ASP A 212 -3.89 18.69 27.35
CA ASP A 212 -4.93 18.97 28.35
C ASP A 212 -6.22 18.30 27.91
N GLU A 213 -6.60 17.20 28.55
CA GLU A 213 -7.77 16.41 28.16
C GLU A 213 -9.09 17.15 28.42
N ASN A 214 -9.07 18.23 29.22
CA ASN A 214 -10.26 19.04 29.48
C ASN A 214 -10.55 20.04 28.36
N THR A 215 -9.51 20.55 27.69
CA THR A 215 -9.66 21.54 26.61
C THR A 215 -9.40 20.97 25.23
N GLY A 216 -8.69 19.83 25.14
CA GLY A 216 -8.21 19.26 23.88
C GLY A 216 -6.99 19.98 23.29
N ASP A 217 -6.38 20.91 24.03
CA ASP A 217 -5.24 21.69 23.55
C ASP A 217 -3.90 20.99 23.87
N TYR A 218 -2.95 21.09 22.95
CA TYR A 218 -1.58 20.65 23.16
C TYR A 218 -0.72 21.77 23.73
N TYR A 219 0.25 21.40 24.56
CA TYR A 219 1.24 22.32 25.10
C TYR A 219 2.64 21.73 25.00
N PHE A 220 3.52 22.45 24.32
CA PHE A 220 4.94 22.12 24.23
C PHE A 220 5.71 23.07 25.15
N LEU A 221 6.21 22.54 26.26
CA LEU A 221 6.84 23.30 27.32
C LEU A 221 8.37 23.22 27.18
N ILE A 222 9.02 24.37 27.14
CA ILE A 222 10.45 24.55 26.88
C ILE A 222 11.04 25.41 28.01
N GLY A 223 12.04 24.87 28.71
CA GLY A 223 12.58 25.43 29.95
C GLY A 223 13.53 26.64 29.80
N GLU A 224 13.39 27.46 28.76
CA GLU A 224 14.15 28.71 28.56
C GLU A 224 13.33 29.71 27.77
N ASP A 225 13.35 30.99 28.17
CA ASP A 225 12.63 32.07 27.49
C ASP A 225 13.49 32.93 26.55
N ASP A 226 14.81 32.90 26.72
CA ASP A 226 15.78 33.67 25.93
C ASP A 226 15.84 33.26 24.44
N PHE A 227 15.26 32.10 24.07
CA PHE A 227 15.18 31.64 22.68
C PHE A 227 14.21 32.48 21.83
N ILE A 228 13.16 33.01 22.44
CA ILE A 228 12.12 33.76 21.73
C ILE A 228 11.82 35.05 22.51
N GLY A 229 12.35 36.16 22.02
CA GLY A 229 12.18 37.48 22.61
C GLY A 229 10.73 37.96 22.56
N GLY A 230 10.07 38.03 23.72
CA GLY A 230 8.74 38.60 23.85
C GLY A 230 8.78 40.10 24.20
N LEU A 231 8.01 40.91 23.45
CA LEU A 231 7.79 42.36 23.60
C LEU A 231 8.99 43.29 23.31
N GLY A 232 9.19 43.63 22.04
CA GLY A 232 9.87 44.87 21.62
C GLY A 232 11.37 44.96 21.93
N SER A 233 11.95 44.01 22.66
CA SER A 233 13.38 43.74 22.66
C SER A 233 13.72 42.98 21.40
N VAL A 234 14.51 43.61 20.52
CA VAL A 234 15.24 42.88 19.49
C VAL A 234 15.98 41.76 20.24
N PRO A 235 15.84 40.47 19.84
CA PRO A 235 16.70 39.43 20.37
C PRO A 235 18.11 39.98 20.30
N ALA A 236 18.87 39.91 21.38
CA ALA A 236 20.24 40.38 21.33
C ALA A 236 20.90 39.77 20.07
N PRO A 237 21.73 40.50 19.28
CA PRO A 237 22.04 40.15 17.88
C PRO A 237 22.45 38.70 17.61
N PHE A 238 22.94 38.02 18.66
CA PHE A 238 23.33 36.62 18.75
C PHE A 238 22.17 35.60 18.90
N CYS A 239 20.98 35.96 19.41
CA CYS A 239 19.82 35.07 19.59
C CYS A 239 18.86 35.05 18.38
N LYS A 240 19.08 35.92 17.38
CA LYS A 240 18.21 36.02 16.20
C LYS A 240 18.15 34.73 15.39
N ASN A 241 19.27 34.02 15.26
CA ASN A 241 19.34 32.78 14.50
C ASN A 241 18.60 31.62 15.19
N VAL A 242 18.66 31.55 16.53
CA VAL A 242 17.93 30.55 17.32
C VAL A 242 16.43 30.84 17.28
N CYS A 243 16.03 32.10 17.45
CA CYS A 243 14.64 32.52 17.30
C CYS A 243 14.09 32.19 15.90
N ASN A 244 14.85 32.48 14.83
CA ASN A 244 14.47 32.11 13.48
C ASN A 244 14.36 30.59 13.29
N ALA A 245 15.30 29.81 13.82
CA ALA A 245 15.21 28.34 13.76
C ALA A 245 13.94 27.81 14.46
N PHE A 246 13.54 28.39 15.59
CA PHE A 246 12.29 28.02 16.24
C PHE A 246 11.06 28.44 15.42
N MET A 247 11.02 29.69 14.95
CA MET A 247 9.84 30.26 14.29
C MET A 247 9.65 29.79 12.84
N GLU A 248 10.72 29.51 12.12
CA GLU A 248 10.70 29.17 10.69
C GLU A 248 10.81 27.66 10.44
N ASP A 249 11.24 26.86 11.42
CA ASP A 249 11.53 25.43 11.25
C ASP A 249 10.84 24.58 12.34
N PHE A 250 11.26 24.71 13.61
CA PHE A 250 10.79 23.82 14.67
C PHE A 250 9.29 23.92 14.96
N ILE A 251 8.77 25.13 15.20
CA ILE A 251 7.35 25.35 15.52
C ILE A 251 6.45 24.93 14.36
N PRO A 252 6.72 25.32 13.09
CA PRO A 252 6.00 24.79 11.94
C PRO A 252 6.00 23.26 11.89
N ILE A 253 7.17 22.61 11.99
CA ILE A 253 7.28 21.15 11.90
C ILE A 253 6.49 20.45 13.01
N VAL A 254 6.65 20.87 14.26
CA VAL A 254 5.94 20.25 15.39
C VAL A 254 4.44 20.52 15.33
N SER A 255 4.03 21.69 14.83
CA SER A 255 2.62 22.01 14.61
C SER A 255 2.00 21.16 13.52
N ASP A 256 2.73 20.94 12.43
CA ASP A 256 2.28 20.06 11.34
C ASP A 256 2.17 18.61 11.80
N ILE A 257 3.11 18.14 12.65
CA ILE A 257 3.05 16.79 13.25
C ILE A 257 1.81 16.66 14.14
N LEU A 258 1.56 17.62 15.05
CA LEU A 258 0.59 17.41 16.13
C LEU A 258 -0.84 17.89 15.83
N ILE A 259 -1.01 18.95 15.03
CA ILE A 259 -2.33 19.53 14.71
C ILE A 259 -2.58 19.75 13.22
N CYS A 260 -1.59 19.49 12.35
CA CYS A 260 -1.88 18.92 11.04
C CYS A 260 -2.70 19.83 10.08
N GLY A 261 -2.06 20.65 9.22
CA GLY A 261 -2.79 21.41 8.16
C GLY A 261 -2.27 22.83 7.92
N ALA A 262 -3.12 23.70 7.34
CA ALA A 262 -2.78 25.13 7.21
C ALA A 262 -2.75 25.77 8.60
N THR A 263 -1.54 25.98 9.10
CA THR A 263 -1.30 26.45 10.46
C THR A 263 -0.97 27.93 10.48
N THR A 264 -1.81 28.74 11.13
CA THR A 264 -1.43 30.11 11.48
C THR A 264 -0.60 30.08 12.76
N ILE A 265 0.62 30.60 12.71
CA ILE A 265 1.51 30.75 13.86
C ILE A 265 1.50 32.20 14.32
N SER A 266 1.15 32.43 15.59
CA SER A 266 1.14 33.76 16.17
C SER A 266 2.55 34.33 16.31
N PRO A 267 2.74 35.66 16.25
CA PRO A 267 3.99 36.24 16.72
C PRO A 267 4.20 35.90 18.20
N PRO A 268 5.45 35.78 18.66
CA PRO A 268 5.74 35.55 20.07
C PRO A 268 5.16 36.63 20.97
N ARG A 269 4.54 36.18 22.06
CA ARG A 269 3.90 37.06 23.05
C ARG A 269 4.49 36.79 24.44
N ARG A 270 5.07 37.81 25.07
CA ARG A 270 5.44 37.72 26.49
C ARG A 270 4.20 37.85 27.37
N VAL A 271 4.08 36.99 28.36
CA VAL A 271 3.09 37.08 29.44
C VAL A 271 3.85 37.21 30.77
N GLY A 272 3.59 38.29 31.51
CA GLY A 272 4.32 38.62 32.74
C GLY A 272 5.39 39.71 32.52
N THR A 273 6.39 39.77 33.41
CA THR A 273 7.52 40.73 33.31
C THR A 273 8.78 40.06 32.76
N ALA A 274 9.76 40.85 32.32
CA ALA A 274 11.03 40.35 31.76
C ALA A 274 11.86 39.47 32.73
N SER A 275 11.57 39.49 34.03
CA SER A 275 12.29 38.71 35.04
C SER A 275 11.40 37.68 35.76
N SER A 276 10.13 37.51 35.34
CA SER A 276 9.18 36.59 36.00
C SER A 276 7.98 36.19 35.13
N GLY A 277 8.20 36.08 33.82
CA GLY A 277 7.15 35.76 32.84
C GLY A 277 7.62 34.75 31.81
N TYR A 278 6.71 34.25 30.99
CA TYR A 278 6.98 33.29 29.92
C TYR A 278 6.65 33.89 28.56
N THR A 279 7.22 33.34 27.49
CA THR A 279 6.84 33.65 26.12
C THR A 279 5.95 32.52 25.57
N GLU A 280 4.83 32.89 24.96
CA GLU A 280 3.93 31.95 24.28
C GLU A 280 3.93 32.21 22.77
N VAL A 281 3.95 31.13 22.00
CA VAL A 281 3.64 31.10 20.57
C VAL A 281 2.49 30.11 20.36
N LEU A 282 1.44 30.56 19.69
CA LEU A 282 0.26 29.77 19.42
C LEU A 282 0.24 29.36 17.95
N ALA A 283 0.19 28.06 17.71
CA ALA A 283 -0.12 27.47 16.41
C ALA A 283 -1.59 27.03 16.40
N ILE A 284 -2.34 27.43 15.37
CA ILE A 284 -3.75 27.07 15.20
C ILE A 284 -3.95 26.49 13.82
N ASN A 285 -4.60 25.34 13.75
CA ASN A 285 -5.10 24.79 12.49
C ASN A 285 -6.35 25.58 12.07
N GLU A 286 -6.29 26.21 10.91
CA GLU A 286 -7.37 27.06 10.40
C GLU A 286 -8.69 26.31 10.11
N ASN A 287 -8.62 24.99 9.89
CA ASN A 287 -9.77 24.17 9.53
C ASN A 287 -10.42 23.48 10.73
N THR A 288 -9.60 22.95 11.65
CA THR A 288 -10.08 22.18 12.81
C THR A 288 -10.17 23.02 14.08
N ASN A 289 -9.51 24.18 14.12
CA ASN A 289 -9.33 25.03 15.30
C ASN A 289 -8.62 24.30 16.47
N GLU A 290 -7.88 23.23 16.18
CA GLU A 290 -6.93 22.61 17.10
C GLU A 290 -5.74 23.54 17.37
N ARG A 291 -5.18 23.44 18.57
CA ARG A 291 -4.20 24.41 19.08
C ARG A 291 -3.01 23.74 19.73
N ILE A 292 -1.85 24.33 19.48
CA ILE A 292 -0.63 24.05 20.23
C ILE A 292 -0.09 25.35 20.81
N TYR A 293 0.15 25.33 22.11
CA TYR A 293 0.84 26.39 22.81
C TYR A 293 2.30 25.99 23.04
N PHE A 294 3.22 26.68 22.37
CA PHE A 294 4.64 26.59 22.64
C PHE A 294 4.98 27.59 23.73
N ILE A 295 5.39 27.08 24.90
CA ILE A 295 5.65 27.88 26.10
C ILE A 295 7.14 27.84 26.41
N PHE A 296 7.73 29.02 26.48
CA PHE A 296 9.15 29.26 26.74
C PHE A 296 9.28 29.99 28.08
N ALA A 297 9.91 29.36 29.08
CA ALA A 297 10.02 29.94 30.41
C ALA A 297 11.29 29.45 31.13
N ASP A 298 12.10 30.38 31.64
CA ASP A 298 13.23 30.06 32.53
C ASP A 298 12.73 29.37 33.82
N ASP A 299 11.57 29.82 34.30
CA ASP A 299 10.83 29.26 35.44
C ASP A 299 9.42 28.84 35.02
N MET A 300 9.28 27.56 34.64
CA MET A 300 8.00 27.00 34.19
C MET A 300 6.92 27.00 35.28
N SER A 301 7.27 27.17 36.57
CA SER A 301 6.28 27.34 37.64
C SER A 301 5.32 28.48 37.33
N LYS A 302 5.77 29.53 36.65
CA LYS A 302 4.95 30.70 36.30
C LYS A 302 3.84 30.40 35.30
N PHE A 303 4.03 29.39 34.46
CA PHE A 303 2.99 28.92 33.54
C PHE A 303 2.09 27.86 34.20
N LEU A 304 2.67 26.98 35.01
CA LEU A 304 1.97 25.85 35.62
C LEU A 304 1.10 26.26 36.82
N GLU A 305 1.53 27.27 37.60
CA GLU A 305 0.79 27.81 38.73
C GLU A 305 -0.60 28.30 38.32
N GLY A 306 -1.63 27.69 38.89
CA GLY A 306 -3.03 28.02 38.58
C GLY A 306 -3.58 27.34 37.33
N ARG A 307 -2.78 26.54 36.61
CA ARG A 307 -3.23 25.74 35.46
C ARG A 307 -3.34 24.26 35.80
N TRP A 308 -2.24 23.63 36.23
CA TRP A 308 -2.19 22.19 36.51
C TRP A 308 -1.47 21.87 37.82
N ARG A 309 -1.81 20.74 38.44
CA ARG A 309 -1.04 20.20 39.57
C ARG A 309 0.33 19.70 39.11
N TYR A 310 1.38 20.22 39.72
CA TYR A 310 2.75 19.80 39.42
C TYR A 310 3.60 19.68 40.70
N ARG A 311 4.73 18.98 40.59
CA ARG A 311 5.77 18.89 41.62
C ARG A 311 7.05 19.53 41.08
N GLY A 312 7.59 20.51 41.79
CA GLY A 312 8.93 21.05 41.50
C GLY A 312 10.04 20.07 41.92
N LEU A 313 11.08 19.97 41.11
CA LEU A 313 12.20 19.04 41.32
C LEU A 313 13.46 19.78 41.80
N GLU A 314 14.28 20.36 40.90
CA GLU A 314 15.50 21.14 41.21
C GLU A 314 15.82 22.17 40.09
N VAL A 315 16.71 23.15 40.34
CA VAL A 315 17.25 24.09 39.32
C VAL A 315 18.69 23.68 38.95
N ARG A 316 18.99 23.39 37.67
CA ARG A 316 20.32 22.94 37.20
C ARG A 316 20.62 23.32 35.74
N SER A 317 21.90 23.29 35.34
CA SER A 317 22.40 23.47 33.97
C SER A 317 22.66 22.12 33.26
N GLY A 318 22.53 22.03 31.94
CA GLY A 318 22.72 20.76 31.20
C GLY A 318 22.56 20.85 29.66
N ILE A 319 22.44 19.69 29.01
CA ILE A 319 22.23 19.55 27.55
C ILE A 319 20.97 18.72 27.28
N ALA A 320 19.96 19.34 26.67
CA ALA A 320 18.77 18.69 26.14
C ALA A 320 18.99 18.27 24.67
N GLU A 321 18.46 17.10 24.32
CA GLU A 321 18.45 16.59 22.94
C GLU A 321 17.02 16.17 22.61
N LEU A 322 16.55 16.60 21.44
CA LEU A 322 15.25 16.22 20.89
C LEU A 322 15.45 15.85 19.42
N THR A 323 15.20 14.58 19.08
CA THR A 323 15.17 14.14 17.69
C THR A 323 13.72 14.13 17.18
N ILE A 324 13.50 14.32 15.88
CA ILE A 324 12.16 14.08 15.29
C ILE A 324 11.72 12.63 15.55
N GLN A 325 12.67 11.69 15.57
CA GLN A 325 12.40 10.30 15.87
C GLN A 325 11.94 10.10 17.32
N ASP A 326 12.38 10.90 18.30
CA ASP A 326 11.87 10.87 19.68
C ASP A 326 10.40 11.31 19.79
N LEU A 327 9.93 12.15 18.86
CA LEU A 327 8.50 12.48 18.72
C LEU A 327 7.72 11.38 17.99
N CYS A 328 8.39 10.56 17.17
CA CYS A 328 7.82 9.40 16.48
C CYS A 328 7.91 8.07 17.28
N VAL A 329 8.79 7.97 18.29
CA VAL A 329 9.06 6.75 19.08
C VAL A 329 8.12 6.72 20.28
N ILE A 330 6.86 6.39 20.00
CA ILE A 330 6.00 5.71 20.95
C ILE A 330 5.82 4.29 20.42
N HIS A 331 6.68 3.40 20.94
CA HIS A 331 6.73 1.93 20.87
C HIS A 331 7.86 1.28 20.03
N GLU A 332 8.59 0.39 20.73
CA GLU A 332 9.65 -0.49 20.23
C GLU A 332 9.12 -1.54 19.22
N PRO A 333 9.97 -2.02 18.29
CA PRO A 333 9.58 -3.06 17.34
C PRO A 333 9.34 -4.38 18.07
N LYS A 334 8.08 -4.81 18.09
CA LYS A 334 7.68 -6.18 18.45
C LYS A 334 7.06 -6.87 17.24
N THR A 335 7.39 -8.14 17.06
CA THR A 335 6.74 -9.05 16.13
C THR A 335 5.31 -9.35 16.62
N TYR A 336 4.34 -9.31 15.70
CA TYR A 336 2.92 -9.49 16.01
C TYR A 336 2.44 -10.89 15.56
N PRO A 337 1.64 -11.60 16.38
CA PRO A 337 1.03 -12.88 16.00
C PRO A 337 0.07 -12.71 14.81
N VAL A 338 -0.13 -13.80 14.05
CA VAL A 338 -0.85 -13.86 12.75
C VAL A 338 -2.27 -13.26 12.76
N GLU A 339 -2.96 -13.22 13.90
CA GLU A 339 -4.28 -12.57 14.05
C GLU A 339 -4.21 -11.03 14.12
N LYS A 340 -3.02 -10.46 14.38
CA LYS A 340 -2.76 -9.01 14.52
C LYS A 340 -2.12 -8.37 13.29
N CYS A 341 -2.05 -9.12 12.20
CA CYS A 341 -1.58 -8.64 10.90
C CYS A 341 -2.72 -8.09 10.03
N LEU A 342 -3.98 -8.21 10.47
CA LEU A 342 -5.15 -7.98 9.63
C LEU A 342 -5.49 -6.51 9.54
N LEU A 343 -5.37 -5.98 8.32
CA LEU A 343 -5.78 -4.63 7.96
C LEU A 343 -7.13 -4.72 7.24
N ASN A 344 -8.14 -4.10 7.82
CA ASN A 344 -9.49 -4.04 7.28
C ASN A 344 -9.83 -2.61 6.90
N PHE A 345 -10.06 -2.35 5.62
CA PHE A 345 -10.52 -1.07 5.11
C PHE A 345 -12.02 -1.18 4.82
N THR A 346 -12.83 -0.35 5.47
CA THR A 346 -14.26 -0.27 5.18
C THR A 346 -14.55 0.97 4.35
N GLY A 347 -15.19 0.77 3.20
CA GLY A 347 -15.66 1.83 2.32
C GLY A 347 -17.18 1.80 2.19
N THR A 348 -17.79 2.97 2.04
CA THR A 348 -19.22 3.12 1.74
C THR A 348 -19.44 3.93 0.48
N ALA A 349 -20.35 3.45 -0.35
CA ALA A 349 -20.85 4.14 -1.54
C ALA A 349 -22.31 4.54 -1.30
N SER A 350 -22.67 5.80 -1.55
CA SER A 350 -24.04 6.30 -1.43
C SER A 350 -24.35 7.37 -2.49
N GLY A 351 -25.64 7.57 -2.79
CA GLY A 351 -26.08 8.46 -3.87
C GLY A 351 -25.82 7.88 -5.26
N GLY A 352 -25.94 8.68 -6.32
CA GLY A 352 -25.86 8.19 -7.70
C GLY A 352 -26.93 7.13 -8.01
N LEU A 353 -26.61 6.18 -8.88
CA LEU A 353 -27.45 5.02 -9.17
C LEU A 353 -26.67 3.69 -9.20
N PRO A 354 -27.03 2.70 -8.37
CA PRO A 354 -26.42 1.38 -8.41
C PRO A 354 -26.79 0.61 -9.71
N PRO A 355 -26.00 -0.41 -10.08
CA PRO A 355 -24.83 -0.94 -9.34
C PRO A 355 -23.61 -0.01 -9.39
N TYR A 356 -22.82 -0.02 -8.33
CA TYR A 356 -21.55 0.68 -8.25
C TYR A 356 -20.39 -0.25 -8.64
N SER A 357 -19.42 0.26 -9.38
CA SER A 357 -18.11 -0.34 -9.57
C SER A 357 -17.14 0.32 -8.60
N VAL A 358 -16.46 -0.47 -7.79
CA VAL A 358 -15.64 0.02 -6.67
C VAL A 358 -14.21 -0.45 -6.85
N LYS A 359 -13.24 0.42 -6.56
CA LYS A 359 -11.81 0.13 -6.58
C LYS A 359 -11.13 0.59 -5.31
N TRP A 360 -10.29 -0.26 -4.76
CA TRP A 360 -9.31 0.13 -3.77
C TRP A 360 -7.94 0.26 -4.41
N ILE A 361 -7.22 1.33 -4.09
CA ILE A 361 -5.91 1.63 -4.67
C ILE A 361 -4.95 2.03 -3.56
N SER A 362 -3.74 1.48 -3.60
CA SER A 362 -2.61 1.84 -2.76
C SER A 362 -1.57 2.60 -3.60
N SER A 363 -1.02 3.70 -3.09
CA SER A 363 0.04 4.44 -3.80
C SER A 363 1.32 3.64 -4.02
N GLY A 364 1.57 2.63 -3.19
CA GLY A 364 2.71 1.73 -3.33
C GLY A 364 2.42 0.49 -4.18
N ASP A 365 1.17 0.01 -4.22
CA ASP A 365 0.82 -1.30 -4.80
C ASP A 365 -0.11 -1.23 -6.02
N GLY A 366 -0.65 -0.06 -6.35
CA GLY A 366 -1.65 0.10 -7.40
C GLY A 366 -3.02 -0.41 -6.97
N VAL A 367 -3.80 -0.98 -7.90
CA VAL A 367 -5.15 -1.49 -7.60
C VAL A 367 -5.04 -2.73 -6.71
N ILE A 368 -5.54 -2.61 -5.49
CA ILE A 368 -5.51 -3.69 -4.50
C ILE A 368 -6.79 -4.53 -4.58
N ASP A 369 -7.95 -3.93 -4.86
CA ASP A 369 -9.19 -4.68 -5.03
C ASP A 369 -10.20 -3.98 -5.95
N GLU A 370 -11.10 -4.74 -6.59
CA GLU A 370 -12.15 -4.22 -7.49
C GLU A 370 -13.42 -5.08 -7.42
N PHE A 371 -14.58 -4.46 -7.15
CA PHE A 371 -15.85 -5.17 -6.92
C PHE A 371 -17.08 -4.40 -7.43
N LYS A 372 -18.24 -5.08 -7.54
CA LYS A 372 -19.53 -4.44 -7.88
C LYS A 372 -20.56 -4.53 -6.76
N ILE A 373 -21.07 -3.39 -6.31
CA ILE A 373 -22.10 -3.29 -5.25
C ILE A 373 -23.46 -3.03 -5.88
N PHE A 374 -24.48 -3.82 -5.53
CA PHE A 374 -25.79 -3.76 -6.19
C PHE A 374 -26.87 -2.92 -5.45
N GLU A 375 -26.61 -2.48 -4.22
CA GLU A 375 -27.59 -1.78 -3.37
C GLU A 375 -27.13 -0.36 -2.99
N ASP A 376 -28.08 0.58 -2.90
CA ASP A 376 -27.85 1.93 -2.37
C ASP A 376 -27.44 1.82 -0.89
N SER A 377 -26.21 2.23 -0.57
CA SER A 377 -25.52 2.14 0.74
C SER A 377 -24.63 0.93 1.01
N GLY A 378 -24.46 -0.04 0.10
CA GLY A 378 -23.71 -1.26 0.43
C GLY A 378 -22.33 -0.98 1.04
N GLU A 379 -22.14 -1.33 2.32
CA GLU A 379 -20.83 -1.32 2.97
C GLU A 379 -19.96 -2.37 2.31
N TYR A 380 -18.74 -1.99 1.93
CA TYR A 380 -17.77 -2.89 1.36
C TYR A 380 -16.51 -2.91 2.22
N ASN A 381 -16.21 -4.09 2.75
CA ASN A 381 -15.02 -4.35 3.55
C ASN A 381 -13.95 -4.99 2.67
N LEU A 382 -12.81 -4.33 2.56
CA LEU A 382 -11.59 -4.90 2.01
C LEU A 382 -10.70 -5.40 3.15
N LEU A 383 -10.46 -6.72 3.17
CA LEU A 383 -9.53 -7.36 4.11
C LEU A 383 -8.19 -7.57 3.39
N THR A 384 -7.09 -6.94 3.84
CA THR A 384 -5.81 -7.01 3.11
C THR A 384 -4.81 -8.02 3.66
N THR A 385 -5.05 -8.66 4.80
CA THR A 385 -4.09 -9.63 5.39
C THR A 385 -4.70 -10.53 6.47
N PRO A 386 -4.37 -11.82 6.58
CA PRO A 386 -4.57 -12.86 5.57
C PRO A 386 -5.99 -13.48 5.67
N PRO A 387 -6.74 -13.73 4.58
CA PRO A 387 -6.28 -14.43 3.38
C PRO A 387 -6.74 -13.77 2.07
N MET A 388 -5.76 -13.49 1.21
CA MET A 388 -5.84 -13.26 -0.22
C MET A 388 -5.96 -11.83 -0.79
N VAL A 389 -4.78 -11.31 -1.12
CA VAL A 389 -4.27 -10.81 -2.42
C VAL A 389 -4.83 -9.51 -3.06
N PRO A 390 -3.97 -8.44 -3.18
CA PRO A 390 -2.61 -8.35 -2.69
C PRO A 390 -2.60 -7.92 -1.22
N PRO A 391 -1.72 -8.51 -0.39
CA PRO A 391 -1.29 -7.83 0.81
C PRO A 391 -0.54 -6.56 0.42
N LEU A 392 -0.81 -5.47 1.15
CA LEU A 392 -0.12 -4.19 0.95
C LEU A 392 1.39 -4.36 1.22
N SER A 393 2.23 -3.69 0.42
CA SER A 393 3.68 -3.69 0.72
C SER A 393 3.97 -2.91 2.00
N GLU A 394 5.10 -3.20 2.64
CA GLU A 394 5.55 -2.42 3.78
C GLU A 394 5.89 -1.00 3.32
N GLY A 395 5.45 -0.02 4.10
CA GLY A 395 5.78 1.37 3.84
C GLY A 395 4.63 2.30 4.18
N ILE A 396 4.66 3.48 3.56
CA ILE A 396 3.63 4.50 3.74
C ILE A 396 2.82 4.55 2.44
N HIS A 397 1.51 4.38 2.57
CA HIS A 397 0.59 4.26 1.44
C HIS A 397 -0.53 5.28 1.54
N ASN A 398 -0.91 5.87 0.41
CA ASN A 398 -2.21 6.51 0.28
C ASN A 398 -3.20 5.44 -0.18
N ILE A 399 -4.26 5.24 0.60
CA ILE A 399 -5.31 4.28 0.32
C ILE A 399 -6.50 5.03 -0.25
N THR A 400 -6.84 4.75 -1.50
CA THR A 400 -7.94 5.37 -2.22
C THR A 400 -9.09 4.38 -2.34
N PHE A 401 -10.29 4.83 -2.03
CA PHE A 401 -11.56 4.16 -2.31
C PHE A 401 -12.27 4.90 -3.45
N GLU A 402 -12.28 4.36 -4.66
CA GLU A 402 -12.96 4.93 -5.83
C GLU A 402 -14.27 4.19 -6.12
N VAL A 403 -15.30 4.94 -6.49
CA VAL A 403 -16.65 4.44 -6.79
C VAL A 403 -17.14 5.07 -8.08
N GLU A 404 -17.63 4.25 -9.01
CA GLU A 404 -18.33 4.66 -10.23
C GLU A 404 -19.74 4.07 -10.24
N ASP A 405 -20.77 4.84 -10.56
CA ASP A 405 -22.16 4.37 -10.63
C ASP A 405 -22.57 3.90 -12.05
N LYS A 406 -23.80 3.39 -12.23
CA LYS A 406 -24.25 2.89 -13.54
C LYS A 406 -24.36 3.96 -14.63
N LEU A 407 -24.38 5.24 -14.25
CA LEU A 407 -24.46 6.38 -15.16
C LEU A 407 -23.07 6.95 -15.48
N GLY A 408 -21.99 6.37 -14.94
CA GLY A 408 -20.62 6.86 -15.08
C GLY A 408 -20.32 8.10 -14.22
N LEU A 409 -21.07 8.32 -13.13
CA LEU A 409 -20.68 9.27 -12.10
C LEU A 409 -19.58 8.65 -11.25
N ASN A 410 -18.57 9.44 -10.92
CA ASN A 410 -17.40 8.97 -10.18
C ASN A 410 -17.24 9.77 -8.89
N SER A 411 -16.86 9.09 -7.80
CA SER A 411 -16.54 9.66 -6.50
C SER A 411 -15.38 8.89 -5.89
N ARG A 412 -14.58 9.54 -5.06
CA ARG A 412 -13.50 8.85 -4.35
C ARG A 412 -13.23 9.47 -2.99
N ASP A 413 -12.68 8.65 -2.11
CA ASP A 413 -12.10 9.08 -0.86
C ASP A 413 -10.66 8.57 -0.75
N VAL A 414 -9.80 9.34 -0.08
CA VAL A 414 -8.38 9.01 0.04
C VAL A 414 -7.96 9.18 1.48
N TRP A 415 -7.41 8.13 2.06
CA TRP A 415 -6.69 8.22 3.32
C TRP A 415 -5.19 8.26 3.07
N HIS A 416 -4.54 9.28 3.61
CA HIS A 416 -3.14 9.55 3.37
C HIS A 416 -2.25 8.91 4.43
N ASN A 417 -1.02 8.55 4.02
CA ASN A 417 0.04 8.12 4.92
C ASN A 417 -0.27 6.91 5.82
N VAL A 418 -1.07 5.97 5.33
CA VAL A 418 -1.35 4.71 6.02
C VAL A 418 -0.05 3.91 6.11
N LYS A 419 0.50 3.82 7.33
CA LYS A 419 1.70 3.02 7.60
C LYS A 419 1.32 1.54 7.62
N ILE A 420 1.85 0.81 6.64
CA ILE A 420 1.74 -0.63 6.53
C ILE A 420 3.00 -1.23 7.16
N PRO A 421 2.93 -1.80 8.37
CA PRO A 421 4.09 -2.46 8.97
C PRO A 421 4.39 -3.74 8.20
N TRP A 422 5.68 -4.10 8.11
CA TRP A 422 6.00 -5.45 7.72
C TRP A 422 5.53 -6.43 8.79
N CYS A 423 4.83 -7.49 8.37
CA CYS A 423 4.48 -8.58 9.24
C CYS A 423 4.38 -9.89 8.46
N CYS A 424 4.71 -11.00 9.11
CA CYS A 424 4.59 -12.31 8.52
C CYS A 424 3.15 -12.84 8.67
N ALA A 425 2.30 -12.51 7.69
CA ALA A 425 0.88 -12.88 7.70
C ALA A 425 0.62 -14.31 7.19
N ILE A 426 1.43 -15.29 7.59
CA ILE A 426 1.24 -16.71 7.28
C ILE A 426 1.03 -17.44 8.58
N ARG A 427 0.09 -18.39 8.61
CA ARG A 427 0.00 -19.32 9.73
C ARG A 427 1.20 -20.27 9.69
N THR A 428 2.24 -19.94 10.45
CA THR A 428 3.52 -20.63 10.48
C THR A 428 4.11 -20.61 11.90
N PRO A 429 4.95 -21.60 12.29
CA PRO A 429 5.75 -21.50 13.51
C PRO A 429 6.99 -20.60 13.38
N CYS A 430 7.25 -20.03 12.19
CA CYS A 430 8.42 -19.20 11.94
C CYS A 430 8.17 -17.76 12.34
N GLU A 431 8.91 -17.26 13.32
CA GLU A 431 8.92 -15.86 13.75
C GLU A 431 10.22 -15.16 13.30
N GLU A 432 11.31 -15.93 13.17
CA GLU A 432 12.61 -15.52 12.69
C GLU A 432 13.01 -16.38 11.48
N TYR A 433 13.64 -15.76 10.48
CA TYR A 433 14.31 -16.48 9.39
C TYR A 433 15.73 -16.88 9.80
N TRP A 434 16.43 -17.63 8.95
CA TRP A 434 17.77 -18.13 9.27
C TRP A 434 18.71 -16.97 9.69
N PRO A 435 19.51 -17.11 10.76
CA PRO A 435 19.71 -18.29 11.60
C PRO A 435 18.86 -18.31 12.90
N GLY A 436 17.54 -18.34 12.78
CA GLY A 436 16.60 -18.34 13.92
C GLY A 436 16.45 -19.69 14.64
N ARG A 437 16.69 -20.83 13.98
CA ARG A 437 16.54 -22.20 14.53
C ARG A 437 15.16 -22.44 15.15
N GLN A 438 14.13 -22.03 14.43
CA GLN A 438 12.74 -22.15 14.84
C GLN A 438 11.98 -23.21 14.06
N GLY A 439 10.79 -23.56 14.56
CA GLY A 439 9.95 -24.59 13.97
C GLY A 439 10.43 -26.01 14.25
N PRO A 440 9.64 -27.02 13.87
CA PRO A 440 10.01 -28.42 14.01
C PRO A 440 11.19 -28.82 13.11
N LEU A 441 11.94 -29.84 13.52
CA LEU A 441 12.95 -30.45 12.67
C LEU A 441 12.28 -31.17 11.49
N VAL A 442 12.84 -30.98 10.31
CA VAL A 442 12.42 -31.61 9.06
C VAL A 442 13.59 -32.32 8.39
N ILE A 443 13.29 -33.41 7.69
CA ILE A 443 14.27 -34.13 6.87
C ILE A 443 14.10 -33.62 5.44
N THR A 444 15.01 -32.74 5.00
CA THR A 444 14.91 -32.03 3.72
C THR A 444 15.30 -32.86 2.49
N GLY A 445 15.76 -34.08 2.72
CA GLY A 445 16.27 -34.98 1.69
C GLY A 445 17.76 -35.22 1.91
N ASN A 446 18.53 -34.14 2.09
CA ASN A 446 19.97 -34.21 2.26
C ASN A 446 20.42 -33.97 3.72
N GLU A 447 19.61 -33.29 4.52
CA GLU A 447 19.92 -33.01 5.93
C GLU A 447 18.69 -33.04 6.86
N ILE A 448 18.97 -32.87 8.16
CA ILE A 448 17.96 -32.59 9.18
C ILE A 448 18.20 -31.16 9.64
N SER A 449 17.20 -30.30 9.43
CA SER A 449 17.30 -28.87 9.77
C SER A 449 16.00 -28.36 10.39
N TYR A 450 16.08 -27.21 11.07
CA TYR A 450 14.90 -26.52 11.58
C TYR A 450 14.06 -26.02 10.39
N SER A 451 12.76 -26.27 10.37
CA SER A 451 11.91 -25.92 9.23
C SER A 451 12.00 -24.44 8.87
N CYS A 452 12.07 -23.55 9.87
CA CYS A 452 12.12 -22.11 9.62
C CYS A 452 13.47 -21.63 9.08
N ASP A 453 14.56 -22.36 9.32
CA ASP A 453 15.86 -22.09 8.72
C ASP A 453 15.91 -22.45 7.23
N ILE A 454 15.05 -23.38 6.79
CA ILE A 454 14.99 -23.84 5.39
C ILE A 454 13.95 -23.04 4.60
N TYR A 455 12.74 -22.94 5.13
CA TYR A 455 11.62 -22.38 4.38
C TYR A 455 11.54 -20.85 4.49
N GLU A 456 12.00 -20.22 5.57
CA GLU A 456 12.09 -18.74 5.68
C GLU A 456 10.83 -17.96 5.21
N VAL A 457 9.62 -18.52 5.41
CA VAL A 457 8.36 -17.96 4.89
C VAL A 457 8.06 -16.54 5.40
N CYS A 458 8.77 -16.10 6.44
CA CYS A 458 8.71 -14.75 7.01
C CYS A 458 9.88 -13.86 6.58
N ARG A 459 10.48 -14.07 5.40
CA ARG A 459 11.57 -13.23 4.91
C ARG A 459 11.08 -12.17 3.92
N PRO A 460 11.21 -10.85 4.21
CA PRO A 460 10.61 -9.77 3.41
C PRO A 460 10.95 -9.80 1.92
N GLU A 461 12.16 -10.23 1.55
CA GLU A 461 12.62 -10.30 0.17
C GLU A 461 11.86 -11.35 -0.64
N LEU A 462 11.55 -12.51 -0.05
CA LEU A 462 10.74 -13.55 -0.70
C LEU A 462 9.31 -13.08 -0.94
N TRP A 463 8.76 -12.28 -0.03
CA TRP A 463 7.43 -11.67 -0.19
C TRP A 463 7.35 -10.72 -1.38
N LYS A 464 8.45 -10.07 -1.79
CA LYS A 464 8.48 -9.24 -3.00
C LYS A 464 8.22 -10.08 -4.26
N ARG A 465 8.80 -11.28 -4.34
CA ARG A 465 8.59 -12.22 -5.45
C ARG A 465 7.16 -12.77 -5.47
N ALA A 466 6.61 -13.08 -4.30
CA ALA A 466 5.23 -13.53 -4.17
C ALA A 466 4.23 -12.45 -4.62
N ARG A 467 4.48 -11.18 -4.29
CA ARG A 467 3.67 -10.04 -4.76
C ARG A 467 3.73 -9.87 -6.28
N GLU A 468 4.88 -10.10 -6.90
CA GLU A 468 5.02 -10.08 -8.36
C GLU A 468 4.08 -11.10 -9.03
N ALA A 469 4.07 -12.36 -8.54
CA ALA A 469 3.23 -13.43 -9.10
C ALA A 469 1.73 -13.08 -9.07
N ILE A 470 1.29 -12.62 -7.91
CA ILE A 470 -0.04 -12.07 -7.67
C ILE A 470 -0.38 -10.94 -8.64
N TYR A 471 0.54 -9.99 -8.78
CA TYR A 471 0.35 -8.77 -9.54
C TYR A 471 0.21 -9.09 -11.03
N CYS A 472 1.01 -10.02 -11.53
CA CYS A 472 0.99 -10.49 -12.91
C CYS A 472 -0.34 -11.17 -13.27
N CYS A 473 -0.87 -12.00 -12.37
CA CYS A 473 -2.18 -12.61 -12.54
C CYS A 473 -3.32 -11.57 -12.60
N LYS A 474 -3.31 -10.55 -11.71
CA LYS A 474 -4.34 -9.50 -11.71
C LYS A 474 -4.31 -8.62 -12.96
N ASN A 475 -3.13 -8.33 -13.48
CA ASN A 475 -2.96 -7.42 -14.62
C ASN A 475 -2.93 -8.13 -15.97
N ASN A 476 -3.40 -9.38 -16.04
CA ASN A 476 -3.45 -10.14 -17.28
C ASN A 476 -2.10 -10.17 -18.02
N CYS A 477 -1.00 -10.30 -17.26
CA CYS A 477 0.38 -10.32 -17.76
C CYS A 477 0.85 -9.09 -18.56
N THR A 478 0.19 -7.93 -18.42
CA THR A 478 0.46 -6.73 -19.23
C THR A 478 1.68 -5.88 -18.79
N LYS A 479 2.42 -6.26 -17.74
CA LYS A 479 3.59 -5.54 -17.21
C LYS A 479 4.87 -6.42 -17.21
N GLU A 480 5.88 -6.08 -16.39
CA GLU A 480 7.15 -6.82 -16.25
C GLU A 480 6.98 -8.22 -15.60
N CYS A 481 6.21 -9.08 -16.25
CA CYS A 481 6.01 -10.48 -15.89
C CYS A 481 7.02 -11.37 -16.61
N HIS A 482 7.26 -12.58 -16.11
CA HIS A 482 8.07 -13.54 -16.85
C HIS A 482 7.34 -14.01 -18.12
N ASP A 483 8.10 -14.53 -19.07
CA ASP A 483 7.63 -14.92 -20.41
C ASP A 483 6.57 -16.03 -20.41
N GLN A 484 6.58 -16.92 -19.41
CA GLN A 484 5.55 -17.98 -19.26
C GLN A 484 4.20 -17.49 -18.70
N CYS A 485 4.02 -16.19 -18.48
CA CYS A 485 2.84 -15.67 -17.78
C CYS A 485 1.52 -15.90 -18.54
N GLU A 486 1.53 -15.79 -19.88
CA GLU A 486 0.33 -16.02 -20.69
C GLU A 486 -0.15 -17.48 -20.61
N ASP A 487 0.77 -18.45 -20.63
CA ASP A 487 0.47 -19.87 -20.45
C ASP A 487 -0.09 -20.13 -19.05
N VAL A 488 0.50 -19.50 -18.02
CA VAL A 488 0.00 -19.55 -16.64
C VAL A 488 -1.44 -19.07 -16.54
N LEU A 489 -1.80 -17.95 -17.17
CA LEU A 489 -3.17 -17.45 -17.17
C LEU A 489 -4.13 -18.47 -17.79
N MET A 490 -3.77 -19.01 -18.95
CA MET A 490 -4.57 -20.00 -19.66
C MET A 490 -4.78 -21.27 -18.81
N GLU A 491 -3.72 -21.82 -18.21
CA GLU A 491 -3.78 -23.04 -17.40
C GLU A 491 -4.43 -22.84 -16.03
N SER A 492 -4.36 -21.64 -15.49
CA SER A 492 -5.03 -21.29 -14.24
C SER A 492 -6.55 -21.27 -14.39
N GLU A 493 -7.06 -21.13 -15.62
CA GLU A 493 -8.49 -20.92 -15.93
C GLU A 493 -9.04 -19.63 -15.30
N LEU A 494 -8.18 -18.64 -15.07
CA LEU A 494 -8.57 -17.35 -14.51
C LEU A 494 -9.45 -16.59 -15.53
N ASP A 495 -10.77 -16.57 -15.30
CA ASP A 495 -11.69 -15.77 -16.09
C ASP A 495 -11.56 -14.29 -15.71
N THR A 496 -11.09 -13.47 -16.64
CA THR A 496 -10.75 -12.05 -16.39
C THR A 496 -11.96 -11.13 -16.45
N ILE A 497 -13.17 -11.65 -16.28
CA ILE A 497 -14.38 -10.82 -16.21
C ILE A 497 -14.27 -9.92 -14.98
N PRO A 498 -14.23 -8.58 -15.14
CA PRO A 498 -14.10 -7.65 -14.03
C PRO A 498 -15.21 -7.85 -12.99
N GLY A 499 -14.82 -8.17 -11.75
CA GLY A 499 -15.72 -8.34 -10.61
C GLY A 499 -16.21 -9.77 -10.33
N ILE A 500 -15.66 -10.81 -10.98
CA ILE A 500 -16.02 -12.22 -10.74
C ILE A 500 -14.83 -13.10 -10.30
N THR A 501 -13.59 -12.63 -10.45
CA THR A 501 -12.39 -13.40 -10.08
C THR A 501 -12.43 -13.82 -8.61
N THR A 502 -12.53 -15.12 -8.37
CA THR A 502 -12.55 -15.67 -7.02
C THR A 502 -11.13 -15.71 -6.44
N SER A 503 -11.07 -15.65 -5.11
CA SER A 503 -9.84 -15.87 -4.33
C SER A 503 -9.12 -17.15 -4.81
N ASP A 504 -9.84 -18.25 -4.97
CA ASP A 504 -9.27 -19.54 -5.37
C ASP A 504 -8.61 -19.53 -6.76
N GLU A 505 -9.21 -18.89 -7.76
CA GLU A 505 -8.64 -18.81 -9.11
C GLU A 505 -7.33 -17.99 -9.12
N LEU A 506 -7.32 -16.87 -8.40
CA LEU A 506 -6.13 -16.02 -8.29
C LEU A 506 -4.99 -16.76 -7.57
N LYS A 507 -5.30 -17.58 -6.56
CA LYS A 507 -4.31 -18.41 -5.85
C LYS A 507 -3.74 -19.51 -6.74
N LYS A 508 -4.57 -20.14 -7.57
CA LYS A 508 -4.12 -21.11 -8.58
C LYS A 508 -3.18 -20.42 -9.57
N CYS A 509 -3.56 -19.26 -10.10
CA CYS A 509 -2.73 -18.48 -11.02
C CYS A 509 -1.39 -18.08 -10.40
N ALA A 510 -1.39 -17.49 -9.20
CA ALA A 510 -0.15 -17.08 -8.53
C ALA A 510 0.75 -18.28 -8.21
N GLY A 511 0.16 -19.43 -7.84
CA GLY A 511 0.89 -20.66 -7.63
C GLY A 511 1.55 -21.19 -8.91
N LEU A 512 0.82 -21.20 -10.02
CA LEU A 512 1.36 -21.59 -11.33
C LEU A 512 2.44 -20.61 -11.81
N TYR A 513 2.27 -19.29 -11.65
CA TYR A 513 3.30 -18.30 -11.95
C TYR A 513 4.60 -18.62 -11.19
N ILE A 514 4.50 -18.93 -9.90
CA ILE A 514 5.66 -19.33 -9.09
C ILE A 514 6.31 -20.60 -9.66
N ILE A 515 5.52 -21.63 -9.93
CA ILE A 515 6.00 -22.92 -10.45
C ILE A 515 6.73 -22.74 -11.80
N TYR A 516 6.14 -22.00 -12.73
CA TYR A 516 6.77 -21.73 -14.03
C TYR A 516 8.01 -20.83 -13.89
N GLY A 517 8.01 -19.89 -12.95
CA GLY A 517 9.18 -19.07 -12.63
C GLY A 517 10.37 -19.85 -12.07
N PHE A 518 10.15 -20.95 -11.36
CA PHE A 518 11.20 -21.92 -11.00
C PHE A 518 11.48 -22.94 -12.12
N GLY A 519 10.51 -23.20 -12.99
CA GLY A 519 10.63 -24.04 -14.17
C GLY A 519 11.19 -23.25 -15.36
N PRO A 520 10.51 -23.28 -16.53
CA PRO A 520 11.08 -22.82 -17.80
C PRO A 520 11.32 -21.32 -17.91
N ALA A 521 10.73 -20.49 -17.04
CA ALA A 521 11.00 -19.04 -17.04
C ALA A 521 12.35 -18.69 -16.40
N GLU A 522 12.96 -19.62 -15.64
CA GLU A 522 14.27 -19.43 -14.97
C GLU A 522 14.38 -18.14 -14.15
N LYS A 523 13.25 -17.65 -13.63
CA LYS A 523 13.11 -16.33 -13.01
C LYS A 523 13.72 -16.29 -11.61
N PHE A 524 13.51 -17.36 -10.84
CA PHE A 524 13.83 -17.39 -9.40
C PHE A 524 15.10 -18.18 -9.08
N MET A 525 15.36 -19.23 -9.84
CA MET A 525 16.56 -20.06 -9.78
C MET A 525 16.88 -20.52 -11.20
N THR A 526 18.16 -20.70 -11.49
CA THR A 526 18.63 -21.12 -12.81
C THR A 526 19.57 -22.32 -12.70
N ASP A 527 19.39 -23.27 -13.61
CA ASP A 527 20.13 -24.52 -13.76
C ASP A 527 20.13 -25.40 -12.50
N TYR A 528 20.68 -26.60 -12.62
CA TYR A 528 20.91 -27.52 -11.52
C TYR A 528 22.30 -27.27 -10.92
N PHE A 529 22.42 -27.15 -9.59
CA PHE A 529 23.71 -26.88 -8.96
C PHE A 529 24.59 -28.13 -8.81
N TRP A 530 25.21 -28.54 -9.92
CA TRP A 530 26.12 -29.70 -9.98
C TRP A 530 27.34 -29.67 -9.04
N PRO A 531 27.97 -28.49 -8.75
CA PRO A 531 29.08 -28.43 -7.80
C PRO A 531 28.76 -29.09 -6.46
N GLU A 532 27.50 -29.06 -6.05
CA GLU A 532 27.11 -29.57 -4.75
C GLU A 532 27.21 -31.09 -4.63
N ILE A 533 26.71 -31.79 -5.65
CA ILE A 533 26.82 -33.24 -5.79
C ILE A 533 28.28 -33.65 -5.94
N CYS A 534 29.02 -32.93 -6.78
CA CYS A 534 30.43 -33.21 -7.04
C CYS A 534 31.28 -33.02 -5.79
N CYS A 535 31.00 -31.99 -4.99
CA CYS A 535 31.69 -31.73 -3.72
C CYS A 535 31.47 -32.84 -2.69
N ALA A 536 30.30 -33.50 -2.69
CA ALA A 536 30.08 -34.70 -1.88
C ALA A 536 30.82 -35.96 -2.37
N GLY A 537 31.48 -35.91 -3.54
CA GLY A 537 32.24 -37.02 -4.09
C GLY A 537 31.37 -38.10 -4.73
N MET A 538 30.15 -37.77 -5.17
CA MET A 538 29.27 -38.74 -5.82
C MET A 538 29.81 -39.15 -7.20
N SER A 539 29.97 -40.47 -7.39
CA SER A 539 30.74 -41.00 -8.52
C SER A 539 30.15 -40.73 -9.91
N TYR A 540 28.85 -40.48 -10.02
CA TYR A 540 28.22 -40.17 -11.31
C TYR A 540 28.54 -38.75 -11.77
N CYS A 541 28.66 -37.78 -10.85
CA CYS A 541 29.11 -36.43 -11.16
C CYS A 541 30.56 -36.43 -11.67
N LEU A 542 31.41 -37.29 -11.07
CA LEU A 542 32.84 -37.41 -11.41
C LEU A 542 33.12 -38.24 -12.68
N LYS A 543 32.20 -39.13 -13.09
CA LYS A 543 32.35 -40.00 -14.28
C LYS A 543 31.56 -39.51 -15.50
N GLY A 544 30.54 -38.67 -15.29
CA GLY A 544 29.62 -38.18 -16.32
C GLY A 544 30.09 -36.95 -17.09
N GLY A 545 31.08 -36.20 -16.58
CA GLY A 545 31.64 -35.04 -17.26
C GLY A 545 30.91 -33.71 -17.04
N GLU A 546 29.90 -33.67 -16.18
CA GLU A 546 29.12 -32.44 -15.87
C GLU A 546 30.00 -31.35 -15.19
N CYS A 547 31.02 -31.75 -14.43
CA CYS A 547 32.01 -30.84 -13.84
C CYS A 547 33.44 -31.37 -13.96
N CYS A 548 34.41 -30.49 -14.18
CA CYS A 548 35.82 -30.83 -14.30
C CYS A 548 36.45 -31.12 -12.92
N ILE A 549 37.11 -32.29 -12.76
CA ILE A 549 37.75 -32.75 -11.51
C ILE A 549 38.81 -31.76 -10.96
N GLN A 550 39.39 -30.93 -11.81
CA GLN A 550 40.43 -29.97 -11.42
C GLN A 550 39.87 -28.68 -10.80
N ASP A 551 38.57 -28.43 -10.91
CA ASP A 551 37.94 -27.22 -10.40
C ASP A 551 37.41 -27.37 -8.96
N MET A 552 37.56 -28.55 -8.32
CA MET A 552 36.95 -28.85 -7.00
C MET A 552 37.44 -28.01 -5.81
N ASP A 553 38.51 -27.22 -5.95
CA ASP A 553 38.91 -26.26 -4.90
C ASP A 553 37.89 -25.11 -4.77
N THR A 554 37.08 -24.87 -5.81
CA THR A 554 35.98 -23.89 -5.86
C THR A 554 34.71 -24.56 -6.39
N CYS A 555 33.53 -24.15 -5.93
CA CYS A 555 32.26 -24.75 -6.34
C CYS A 555 31.81 -24.26 -7.73
N SER A 556 32.65 -24.52 -8.73
CA SER A 556 32.52 -24.03 -10.10
C SER A 556 32.55 -25.18 -11.10
N CYS A 557 31.73 -25.11 -12.14
CA CYS A 557 31.75 -26.05 -13.25
C CYS A 557 31.87 -25.31 -14.57
N SER A 558 32.85 -25.69 -15.41
CA SER A 558 33.20 -24.94 -16.62
C SER A 558 32.10 -24.96 -17.71
N TRP A 559 31.12 -25.85 -17.60
CA TRP A 559 30.02 -26.03 -18.56
C TRP A 559 28.69 -25.39 -18.13
N HIS A 560 28.62 -24.90 -16.88
CA HIS A 560 27.42 -24.33 -16.30
C HIS A 560 27.67 -22.87 -15.89
N ALA A 561 26.71 -22.00 -16.18
CA ALA A 561 26.83 -20.57 -15.93
C ALA A 561 26.13 -20.19 -14.61
N TYR A 562 26.86 -20.26 -13.50
CA TYR A 562 26.36 -19.78 -12.20
C TYR A 562 26.72 -18.33 -11.92
N ASN A 563 26.00 -17.71 -10.98
CA ASN A 563 26.33 -16.35 -10.53
C ASN A 563 27.66 -16.31 -9.74
N ARG A 564 28.17 -15.09 -9.48
CA ARG A 564 29.46 -14.90 -8.79
C ARG A 564 29.49 -15.54 -7.39
N GLU A 565 28.40 -15.42 -6.65
CA GLU A 565 28.35 -15.90 -5.27
C GLU A 565 28.40 -17.42 -5.22
N ALA A 566 27.61 -18.10 -6.06
CA ALA A 566 27.64 -19.56 -6.24
C ALA A 566 29.05 -20.07 -6.59
N GLN A 567 29.71 -19.43 -7.55
CA GLN A 567 31.07 -19.79 -7.97
C GLN A 567 32.13 -19.58 -6.88
N SER A 568 31.86 -18.68 -5.93
CA SER A 568 32.79 -18.35 -4.84
C SER A 568 32.69 -19.27 -3.63
N LEU A 569 31.68 -20.16 -3.60
CA LEU A 569 31.52 -21.13 -2.52
C LEU A 569 32.72 -22.09 -2.51
N PRO A 570 33.28 -22.42 -1.33
CA PRO A 570 34.34 -23.41 -1.22
C PRO A 570 33.76 -24.81 -1.01
N CYS A 571 34.38 -25.83 -1.61
CA CYS A 571 34.04 -27.22 -1.34
C CYS A 571 34.76 -27.70 -0.08
N THR A 572 34.10 -27.62 1.08
CA THR A 572 34.69 -27.93 2.39
C THR A 572 33.76 -28.81 3.23
N GLY A 573 34.10 -29.03 4.51
CA GLY A 573 33.19 -29.70 5.44
C GLY A 573 31.95 -28.84 5.75
N TYR A 574 30.96 -29.43 6.41
CA TYR A 574 29.80 -28.69 6.91
C TYR A 574 30.23 -27.54 7.83
N VAL A 575 29.57 -26.40 7.68
CA VAL A 575 30.01 -25.11 8.25
C VAL A 575 29.07 -24.60 9.35
N SER A 576 27.88 -25.18 9.46
CA SER A 576 26.83 -24.76 10.39
C SER A 576 26.04 -25.98 10.89
N VAL A 577 25.12 -25.74 11.82
CA VAL A 577 24.25 -26.77 12.42
C VAL A 577 22.93 -26.90 11.66
N SER A 578 22.44 -25.81 11.07
CA SER A 578 21.16 -25.71 10.36
C SER A 578 21.11 -24.35 9.62
N SER A 579 20.98 -24.31 8.30
CA SER A 579 21.36 -25.38 7.35
C SER A 579 22.85 -25.74 7.51
N VAL A 580 23.24 -26.99 7.31
CA VAL A 580 24.63 -27.43 7.51
C VAL A 580 25.62 -26.86 6.48
N GLY A 581 25.13 -26.43 5.32
CA GLY A 581 25.92 -25.81 4.24
C GLY A 581 26.05 -24.29 4.33
N TRP A 582 25.22 -23.62 5.14
CA TRP A 582 25.07 -22.17 5.14
C TRP A 582 25.40 -21.51 6.49
N ARG A 583 26.32 -20.54 6.47
CA ARG A 583 26.80 -19.83 7.67
C ARG A 583 26.69 -18.30 7.56
N SER A 584 26.58 -17.73 6.36
CA SER A 584 26.48 -16.28 6.15
C SER A 584 25.83 -15.93 4.82
N ASP A 585 24.84 -15.04 4.83
CA ASP A 585 24.26 -14.48 3.59
C ASP A 585 25.21 -13.54 2.83
N VAL A 586 26.26 -13.03 3.50
CA VAL A 586 27.14 -11.98 2.95
C VAL A 586 28.59 -12.43 2.74
N ALA A 587 29.03 -13.46 3.46
CA ALA A 587 30.42 -13.91 3.43
C ALA A 587 30.49 -15.34 2.86
N MET A 588 30.51 -15.47 1.53
CA MET A 588 30.46 -16.76 0.84
C MET A 588 31.60 -17.71 1.20
N ASN A 589 32.77 -17.19 1.56
CA ASN A 589 33.90 -17.98 2.03
C ASN A 589 33.67 -18.69 3.38
N LYS A 590 32.60 -18.34 4.11
CA LYS A 590 32.17 -19.03 5.34
C LYS A 590 31.15 -20.14 5.07
N ASN A 591 30.60 -20.19 3.87
CA ASN A 591 29.63 -21.19 3.44
C ASN A 591 30.34 -22.39 2.81
N THR A 592 29.59 -23.39 2.37
CA THR A 592 30.12 -24.44 1.52
C THR A 592 29.07 -24.90 0.52
N CYS A 593 29.50 -25.34 -0.67
CA CYS A 593 28.61 -26.08 -1.57
C CYS A 593 28.59 -27.58 -1.25
N ARG A 594 29.07 -28.06 -0.11
CA ARG A 594 28.96 -29.50 0.17
C ARG A 594 27.50 -29.87 0.41
N PHE A 595 26.99 -30.80 -0.41
CA PHE A 595 25.67 -31.47 -0.33
C PHE A 595 24.87 -31.21 0.95
N ALA A 596 24.02 -30.18 0.88
CA ALA A 596 23.25 -29.57 1.94
C ALA A 596 22.08 -28.77 1.35
N ASP A 597 20.95 -28.77 2.05
CA ASP A 597 19.76 -28.04 1.61
C ASP A 597 19.81 -26.63 2.20
N LEU A 598 19.94 -25.61 1.35
CA LEU A 598 20.18 -24.25 1.80
C LEU A 598 18.88 -23.54 2.23
N PRO A 599 18.97 -22.47 3.04
CA PRO A 599 17.84 -21.59 3.28
C PRO A 599 17.27 -21.07 1.96
N THR A 600 15.93 -20.99 1.83
CA THR A 600 15.26 -20.61 0.59
C THR A 600 15.78 -19.27 0.03
N TYR A 601 16.03 -18.29 0.90
CA TYR A 601 16.58 -17.01 0.46
C TYR A 601 17.99 -17.15 -0.11
N ALA A 602 18.83 -18.00 0.49
CA ALA A 602 20.17 -18.24 -0.02
C ALA A 602 20.08 -18.81 -1.46
N SER A 603 19.25 -19.82 -1.67
CA SER A 603 19.07 -20.46 -2.98
C SER A 603 18.49 -19.51 -4.03
N MET A 604 17.51 -18.68 -3.68
CA MET A 604 16.84 -17.78 -4.64
C MET A 604 17.58 -16.47 -4.88
N GLU A 605 17.96 -15.76 -3.81
CA GLU A 605 18.40 -14.36 -3.88
C GLU A 605 19.92 -14.21 -3.78
N VAL A 606 20.65 -15.19 -3.23
CA VAL A 606 22.11 -15.12 -3.07
C VAL A 606 22.83 -15.90 -4.17
N ILE A 607 22.64 -17.22 -4.25
CA ILE A 607 23.35 -18.07 -5.22
C ILE A 607 22.54 -18.34 -6.51
N ASN A 608 21.23 -18.08 -6.47
CA ASN A 608 20.30 -18.19 -7.60
C ASN A 608 20.28 -19.57 -8.29
N THR A 609 20.52 -20.64 -7.54
CA THR A 609 20.54 -22.02 -8.03
C THR A 609 20.48 -22.99 -6.85
N GLY A 610 20.36 -24.29 -7.11
CA GLY A 610 20.36 -25.34 -6.09
C GLY A 610 20.14 -26.73 -6.67
N THR A 611 20.05 -27.73 -5.79
CA THR A 611 19.68 -29.10 -6.14
C THR A 611 18.17 -29.29 -6.17
N CYS A 612 17.70 -30.49 -6.55
CA CYS A 612 16.28 -30.83 -6.56
C CYS A 612 15.59 -30.53 -5.21
N CYS A 613 16.30 -30.69 -4.09
CA CYS A 613 15.72 -30.45 -2.76
C CYS A 613 15.65 -28.95 -2.44
N ASP A 614 16.62 -28.13 -2.88
CA ASP A 614 16.55 -26.66 -2.79
C ASP A 614 15.40 -26.10 -3.61
N TYR A 615 15.24 -26.57 -4.85
CA TYR A 615 14.09 -26.22 -5.69
C TYR A 615 12.78 -26.59 -5.00
N ALA A 616 12.65 -27.84 -4.54
CA ALA A 616 11.42 -28.31 -3.90
C ALA A 616 11.10 -27.52 -2.62
N ASN A 617 12.10 -27.21 -1.80
CA ASN A 617 11.92 -26.41 -0.59
C ASN A 617 11.51 -24.97 -0.95
N SER A 618 12.16 -24.36 -1.94
CA SER A 618 11.89 -22.98 -2.39
C SER A 618 10.50 -22.82 -3.01
N VAL A 619 10.07 -23.78 -3.83
CA VAL A 619 8.70 -23.82 -4.38
C VAL A 619 7.68 -23.93 -3.26
N ALA A 620 7.89 -24.84 -2.30
CA ALA A 620 6.98 -24.98 -1.17
C ALA A 620 6.91 -23.68 -0.33
N THR A 621 8.04 -23.04 -0.05
CA THR A 621 8.12 -21.73 0.59
C THR A 621 7.26 -20.70 -0.13
N MET A 622 7.49 -20.51 -1.42
CA MET A 622 6.84 -19.47 -2.20
C MET A 622 5.33 -19.71 -2.32
N LEU A 623 4.90 -20.96 -2.49
CA LEU A 623 3.49 -21.35 -2.46
C LEU A 623 2.84 -21.09 -1.10
N ARG A 624 3.55 -21.37 0.00
CA ARG A 624 3.07 -21.01 1.35
C ARG A 624 2.91 -19.50 1.50
N ILE A 625 3.81 -18.70 0.94
CA ILE A 625 3.73 -17.22 0.96
C ILE A 625 2.51 -16.71 0.19
N VAL A 626 2.17 -17.27 -0.98
CA VAL A 626 0.95 -16.86 -1.73
C VAL A 626 -0.35 -17.48 -1.20
N GLY A 627 -0.32 -18.13 -0.03
CA GLY A 627 -1.52 -18.51 0.71
C GLY A 627 -1.96 -19.97 0.56
N TYR A 628 -1.10 -20.86 0.06
CA TYR A 628 -1.33 -22.30 0.19
C TYR A 628 -1.21 -22.70 1.66
N LYS A 629 -2.14 -23.50 2.18
CA LYS A 629 -2.14 -23.97 3.57
C LYS A 629 -1.05 -25.02 3.79
N PRO A 630 -0.68 -25.30 5.06
CA PRO A 630 0.30 -26.34 5.34
C PRO A 630 -0.08 -27.72 4.78
N ASP A 631 -1.37 -27.99 4.61
CA ASP A 631 -1.91 -29.24 4.08
C ASP A 631 -2.32 -29.17 2.59
N GLU A 632 -1.84 -28.15 1.86
CA GLU A 632 -2.06 -27.97 0.42
C GLU A 632 -0.77 -27.99 -0.41
N VAL A 633 0.40 -27.93 0.24
CA VAL A 633 1.70 -27.95 -0.44
C VAL A 633 2.75 -28.66 0.40
N TYR A 634 3.46 -29.58 -0.24
CA TYR A 634 4.60 -30.27 0.35
C TYR A 634 5.81 -30.18 -0.58
N ALA A 635 6.98 -29.90 -0.01
CA ALA A 635 8.21 -30.46 -0.53
C ALA A 635 8.27 -31.92 -0.08
N ASN A 636 8.68 -32.83 -0.95
CA ASN A 636 8.80 -34.24 -0.62
C ASN A 636 10.06 -34.84 -1.24
N THR A 637 10.40 -36.03 -0.77
CA THR A 637 11.54 -36.81 -1.29
C THR A 637 11.01 -38.07 -1.93
N GLY A 638 11.57 -38.44 -3.08
CA GLY A 638 11.44 -39.75 -3.70
C GLY A 638 12.81 -40.41 -3.86
N PRO A 639 12.86 -41.65 -4.37
CA PRO A 639 14.12 -42.32 -4.66
C PRO A 639 15.04 -41.49 -5.58
N GLY A 640 16.09 -40.91 -4.99
CA GLY A 640 17.13 -40.15 -5.69
C GLY A 640 16.72 -38.74 -6.14
N HIS A 641 15.56 -38.24 -5.72
CA HIS A 641 15.04 -36.96 -6.23
C HIS A 641 14.10 -36.27 -5.23
N CYS A 642 14.02 -34.95 -5.28
CA CYS A 642 13.08 -34.13 -4.50
C CYS A 642 12.17 -33.36 -5.46
N TYR A 643 10.89 -33.26 -5.12
CA TYR A 643 9.87 -32.58 -5.93
C TYR A 643 8.74 -32.11 -5.01
N ASN A 644 7.66 -31.57 -5.58
CA ASN A 644 6.54 -31.08 -4.80
C ASN A 644 5.24 -31.85 -5.08
N LEU A 645 4.41 -31.92 -4.04
CA LEU A 645 3.00 -32.27 -4.13
C LEU A 645 2.19 -31.02 -3.84
N VAL A 646 1.33 -30.62 -4.78
CA VAL A 646 0.51 -29.40 -4.67
C VAL A 646 -0.96 -29.72 -4.90
N LYS A 647 -1.81 -29.31 -3.96
CA LYS A 647 -3.26 -29.38 -4.07
C LYS A 647 -3.79 -28.00 -4.46
N PHE A 648 -4.02 -27.81 -5.76
CA PHE A 648 -4.59 -26.57 -6.27
C PHE A 648 -6.01 -26.35 -5.74
N PRO A 649 -6.45 -25.08 -5.60
CA PRO A 649 -7.83 -24.75 -5.25
C PRO A 649 -8.83 -25.51 -6.12
N GLN A 650 -9.90 -26.02 -5.50
CA GLN A 650 -10.97 -26.79 -6.14
C GLN A 650 -10.53 -28.11 -6.81
N SER A 651 -9.24 -28.46 -6.79
CA SER A 651 -8.75 -29.72 -7.31
C SER A 651 -9.02 -30.87 -6.33
N PRO A 652 -9.65 -31.98 -6.77
CA PRO A 652 -9.98 -33.09 -5.89
C PRO A 652 -8.77 -33.95 -5.50
N LYS A 653 -7.64 -33.82 -6.21
CA LYS A 653 -6.42 -34.59 -6.01
C LYS A 653 -5.19 -33.68 -6.05
N TRP A 654 -4.09 -34.19 -5.51
CA TRP A 654 -2.77 -33.58 -5.54
C TRP A 654 -2.13 -33.71 -6.93
N ASN A 655 -1.23 -32.78 -7.23
CA ASN A 655 -0.45 -32.75 -8.48
C ASN A 655 1.01 -32.88 -8.14
N ILE A 656 1.75 -33.59 -9.00
CA ILE A 656 3.21 -33.66 -8.95
C ILE A 656 3.76 -32.48 -9.71
N ILE A 657 4.63 -31.73 -9.06
CA ILE A 657 5.26 -30.53 -9.62
C ILE A 657 6.77 -30.76 -9.65
N GLU A 658 7.37 -30.56 -10.82
CA GLU A 658 8.80 -30.77 -11.08
C GLU A 658 9.43 -29.50 -11.65
N THR A 659 10.13 -28.73 -10.82
CA THR A 659 10.82 -27.50 -11.28
C THR A 659 12.33 -27.66 -11.35
N THR A 660 12.88 -28.83 -11.00
CA THR A 660 14.32 -29.02 -10.86
C THR A 660 15.05 -28.69 -12.16
N GLY A 661 16.07 -27.83 -12.06
CA GLY A 661 16.91 -27.46 -13.20
C GLY A 661 16.11 -26.82 -14.34
N ASN A 662 15.03 -26.11 -14.00
CA ASN A 662 14.19 -25.39 -14.93
C ASN A 662 13.47 -26.26 -15.98
N TRP A 663 13.02 -27.45 -15.58
CA TRP A 663 12.32 -28.37 -16.48
C TRP A 663 11.17 -27.71 -17.27
N ASP A 664 11.14 -27.95 -18.58
CA ASP A 664 10.23 -27.31 -19.54
C ASP A 664 8.74 -27.51 -19.26
N THR A 665 8.37 -28.54 -18.51
CA THR A 665 6.97 -28.89 -18.25
C THR A 665 6.76 -29.20 -16.77
N PRO A 666 6.81 -28.19 -15.89
CA PRO A 666 6.86 -28.40 -14.45
C PRO A 666 5.51 -28.78 -13.84
N TYR A 667 4.44 -28.64 -14.61
CA TYR A 667 3.09 -29.02 -14.25
C TYR A 667 2.44 -29.75 -15.44
N THR A 668 1.66 -30.78 -15.15
CA THR A 668 0.88 -31.51 -16.16
C THR A 668 -0.51 -31.79 -15.57
N PRO A 669 -1.55 -31.08 -16.01
CA PRO A 669 -2.90 -31.29 -15.50
C PRO A 669 -3.32 -32.76 -15.58
N PHE A 670 -3.77 -33.30 -14.45
CA PHE A 670 -4.25 -34.69 -14.31
C PHE A 670 -3.20 -35.80 -14.60
N GLY A 671 -1.93 -35.45 -14.79
CA GLY A 671 -0.84 -36.37 -15.11
C GLY A 671 0.36 -36.26 -14.18
N ILE A 672 1.43 -36.97 -14.52
CA ILE A 672 2.73 -36.86 -13.87
C ILE A 672 3.57 -35.88 -14.68
N SER A 673 4.05 -34.81 -14.04
CA SER A 673 5.10 -33.95 -14.55
C SER A 673 6.48 -34.52 -14.17
N GLY A 674 7.47 -34.31 -15.04
CA GLY A 674 8.89 -34.48 -14.70
C GLY A 674 9.70 -35.41 -15.60
N TYR A 675 10.97 -35.60 -15.25
CA TYR A 675 11.93 -36.33 -16.06
C TYR A 675 11.61 -37.84 -16.12
N PRO A 676 11.65 -38.47 -17.31
CA PRO A 676 11.53 -39.91 -17.42
C PRO A 676 12.62 -40.62 -16.61
N GLY A 677 12.23 -41.48 -15.67
CA GLY A 677 13.15 -42.32 -14.91
C GLY A 677 13.01 -42.24 -13.40
N TYR A 678 12.35 -41.21 -12.86
CA TYR A 678 12.06 -41.13 -11.44
C TYR A 678 10.71 -41.78 -11.09
N PRO A 679 10.63 -42.56 -10.00
CA PRO A 679 9.37 -43.14 -9.54
C PRO A 679 8.57 -42.10 -8.74
N TYR A 680 7.91 -41.19 -9.46
CA TYR A 680 7.14 -40.08 -8.91
C TYR A 680 5.96 -40.48 -8.00
N CYS A 681 5.49 -41.73 -8.06
CA CYS A 681 4.46 -42.25 -7.15
C CYS A 681 5.04 -42.98 -5.91
N SER A 682 6.35 -42.86 -5.67
CA SER A 682 7.06 -43.49 -4.54
C SER A 682 7.64 -42.43 -3.59
N TYR A 683 6.88 -41.38 -3.31
CA TYR A 683 7.30 -40.29 -2.42
C TYR A 683 7.19 -40.64 -0.92
N PHE A 684 7.98 -39.93 -0.12
CA PHE A 684 7.99 -39.94 1.33
C PHE A 684 8.49 -38.57 1.85
N ASN A 685 8.48 -38.38 3.18
CA ASN A 685 8.95 -37.14 3.84
C ASN A 685 8.28 -35.85 3.33
N CYS A 686 6.95 -35.81 3.29
CA CYS A 686 6.20 -34.60 2.95
C CYS A 686 6.32 -33.56 4.06
N ARG A 687 6.67 -32.33 3.69
CA ARG A 687 7.08 -31.29 4.64
C ARG A 687 6.94 -29.88 4.09
N ASN A 688 6.90 -28.91 4.99
CA ASN A 688 7.03 -27.48 4.73
C ASN A 688 7.45 -26.74 6.03
N ASP A 689 7.28 -25.42 6.07
CA ASP A 689 7.56 -24.54 7.22
C ASP A 689 6.89 -24.99 8.51
N ALA A 690 5.69 -25.59 8.43
CA ALA A 690 4.94 -26.06 9.59
C ALA A 690 5.39 -27.45 10.07
N GLY A 691 6.31 -28.11 9.37
CA GLY A 691 6.95 -29.37 9.77
C GLY A 691 6.73 -30.52 8.81
N THR A 692 6.66 -31.73 9.36
CA THR A 692 6.51 -32.98 8.59
C THR A 692 5.07 -33.49 8.67
N PHE A 693 4.56 -33.97 7.54
CA PHE A 693 3.18 -34.43 7.36
C PHE A 693 3.14 -35.87 6.82
N PRO A 694 2.06 -36.62 7.11
CA PRO A 694 1.73 -37.81 6.33
C PRO A 694 1.56 -37.41 4.86
N CYS A 695 2.31 -38.06 3.97
CA CYS A 695 2.10 -37.88 2.54
C CYS A 695 0.71 -38.41 2.12
N PRO A 696 0.07 -37.80 1.10
CA PRO A 696 -1.17 -38.33 0.54
C PRO A 696 -0.97 -39.75 0.01
N SER A 697 -2.02 -40.53 -0.11
CA SER A 697 -1.93 -41.83 -0.77
C SER A 697 -1.83 -41.65 -2.30
N ASN A 698 -1.25 -42.63 -3.00
CA ASN A 698 -1.17 -42.59 -4.47
C ASN A 698 -2.53 -42.37 -5.13
N SER A 699 -3.61 -42.92 -4.57
CA SER A 699 -4.97 -42.73 -5.10
C SER A 699 -5.48 -41.29 -5.04
N GLU A 700 -4.88 -40.45 -4.20
CA GLU A 700 -5.19 -39.03 -4.02
C GLU A 700 -4.29 -38.12 -4.87
N VAL A 701 -3.36 -38.67 -5.66
CA VAL A 701 -2.48 -37.91 -6.56
C VAL A 701 -2.86 -38.20 -8.00
N TRP A 702 -2.85 -37.18 -8.86
CA TRP A 702 -3.06 -37.35 -10.29
C TRP A 702 -1.88 -38.07 -10.95
N GLY A 703 -2.17 -38.93 -11.93
CA GLY A 703 -1.16 -39.73 -12.64
C GLY A 703 -0.63 -40.95 -11.87
N CYS A 704 -0.81 -40.96 -10.55
CA CYS A 704 -0.80 -42.15 -9.70
C CYS A 704 -2.23 -42.74 -9.57
#